data_AF-A0A7S3VE07-F1
#
_entry.id   AF-A0A7S3VE07-F1
#
_cell.length_a   1.000
_cell.length_b   1.000
_cell.length_c   1.000
_cell.angle_alpha   90.00
_cell.angle_beta   90.00
_cell.angle_gamma   90.00
#
_symmetry.space_group_name_H-M   'P 1'
#
loop_
_entity.id
_entity.type
_entity.pdbx_description
1 polymer ?
#
loop_
_entity_poly.entity_id
_entity_poly.type
_entity_poly.pdbx_seq_one_letter_code
_entity_poly.pdbx_strand_id
1 'polypeptide(L)'
;THFLKAEKCHLFKVEWWNRMTRFLTFTFISLVLVRGGTSSSSATSTQGRSLRSKLRKLFHKNRLHILKERKRIIANRAAAEERELIETEPVASSTTNIFTRIQTKEIVRSAASQIYVNAQSGNDSRDGSSAASAVRSLSRALALVKNKSRPLTGDLIVNLSGTFEKERIVLNENHAGTSSTAKVIFRGGSTPTRLLGGNVLSFVKVSDLASNHPARQLANNAGTSINNLYAAPPPPSFPSNNSNLQWPDGDCRDLDNYRSPPQLSVGGQLMDRAREPNLPQRTKSTNANSMGETRDTWLRTRQSNNAGRTYYKSSSEGSINKASSASWNNDVYMHMFPLVDWYDARVRVSAKNAGGRYFATTTNQNAPGNPDGGNNFRIVSEARYYLEGAIEYLDTEGEYHTSLGSVVSGSRGWTLYYPPNGTDISTAVLSISRQNIIEVEGEDMHVSFENLAIEGGRGMHLAAVYGRYTDFYQCSFVNSALDMVDVYGTYITFRDCTFEGAGGSAIRMGDDRDFDTDGYGFGLLESGNGIVDSLVSDFASSCRHYSEGLSLGGYGNLVSNNHFRSSNMAAVDIALGMARILHNAFSHISDGSYDDGALHWVAESPMERGNEVAYNVFFRNGVSTEPCNAETSCYQADVYMDDMAGAMSIHGNVFIKDKVEQSAPPNNNYAAIEWLAILVNGGADVNVYENSFLGPPDGSTNGAIYQDKAALFVQTSGGTIWPDGTSCGNTGVCQGDVFYSRMRKYKYNSNPWAAAFPDVTVYNANPAAGSGWRCANTRSCPMASWNNTVVCNSAIGSNRVLAHRALWPSDSESSLSDEANEGVNVPPRNIALKESGNKQGRSFTANIDSIESAGMSSVLEFAKSVAVAGEATPPACDKGARKGATRSDLAGRWKNSCTGSWIFNGISSCDPCNGNICAPRD
;
A
#
# COMPACT_ATOMS: atom_id res chain seq x y z
N THR A 1 -23.54 -4.51 35.47
CA THR A 1 -24.14 -3.17 35.71
C THR A 1 -23.69 -2.08 34.73
N HIS A 2 -22.42 -2.04 34.30
CA HIS A 2 -21.95 -1.09 33.28
C HIS A 2 -22.51 -1.37 31.87
N PHE A 3 -22.65 -2.65 31.48
CA PHE A 3 -23.26 -3.05 30.20
C PHE A 3 -24.73 -2.57 30.06
N LEU A 4 -25.52 -2.73 31.13
CA LEU A 4 -26.91 -2.26 31.22
C LEU A 4 -27.06 -0.72 31.12
N LYS A 5 -26.02 0.06 31.46
CA LYS A 5 -26.04 1.53 31.32
C LYS A 5 -25.69 1.97 29.89
N ALA A 6 -24.74 1.31 29.23
CA ALA A 6 -24.41 1.57 27.82
C ALA A 6 -25.57 1.19 26.89
N GLU A 7 -26.24 0.05 27.16
CA GLU A 7 -27.41 -0.41 26.43
C GLU A 7 -28.59 0.58 26.53
N LYS A 8 -28.85 1.12 27.73
CA LYS A 8 -29.88 2.16 27.92
C LYS A 8 -29.55 3.45 27.18
N CYS A 9 -28.28 3.86 27.13
CA CYS A 9 -27.85 5.03 26.36
C CYS A 9 -27.99 4.80 24.84
N HIS A 10 -27.69 3.60 24.35
CA HIS A 10 -27.77 3.31 22.92
C HIS A 10 -29.21 3.14 22.43
N LEU A 11 -30.05 2.45 23.21
CA LEU A 11 -31.50 2.37 22.96
C LEU A 11 -32.15 3.76 23.01
N PHE A 12 -31.72 4.63 23.94
CA PHE A 12 -32.19 6.01 24.00
C PHE A 12 -31.77 6.82 22.77
N LYS A 13 -30.53 6.66 22.25
CA LYS A 13 -30.10 7.30 20.99
C LYS A 13 -30.93 6.84 19.79
N VAL A 14 -31.21 5.55 19.68
CA VAL A 14 -32.04 4.98 18.59
C VAL A 14 -33.49 5.46 18.70
N GLU A 15 -34.02 5.58 19.92
CA GLU A 15 -35.38 6.11 20.14
C GLU A 15 -35.45 7.62 19.89
N TRP A 16 -34.40 8.37 20.25
CA TRP A 16 -34.27 9.80 19.98
C TRP A 16 -34.18 10.09 18.48
N TRP A 17 -33.38 9.33 17.74
CA TRP A 17 -33.31 9.42 16.28
C TRP A 17 -34.66 9.12 15.64
N ASN A 18 -35.38 8.09 16.09
CA ASN A 18 -36.74 7.80 15.62
C ASN A 18 -37.72 8.95 15.89
N ARG A 19 -37.62 9.62 17.05
CA ARG A 19 -38.45 10.80 17.36
C ARG A 19 -38.08 11.98 16.48
N MET A 20 -36.81 12.21 16.22
CA MET A 20 -36.31 13.30 15.38
C MET A 20 -36.70 13.10 13.90
N THR A 21 -36.59 11.89 13.36
CA THR A 21 -37.02 11.58 11.99
C THR A 21 -38.53 11.73 11.85
N ARG A 22 -39.32 11.31 12.85
CA ARG A 22 -40.79 11.52 12.87
C ARG A 22 -41.13 13.01 12.93
N PHE A 23 -40.43 13.78 13.76
CA PHE A 23 -40.61 15.23 13.90
C PHE A 23 -40.29 15.95 12.58
N LEU A 24 -39.13 15.70 11.98
CA LEU A 24 -38.73 16.29 10.70
C LEU A 24 -39.70 15.93 9.57
N THR A 25 -40.22 14.69 9.56
CA THR A 25 -41.23 14.27 8.58
C THR A 25 -42.56 15.01 8.79
N PHE A 26 -42.99 15.21 10.05
CA PHE A 26 -44.21 15.95 10.38
C PHE A 26 -44.09 17.44 10.04
N THR A 27 -42.91 18.03 10.27
CA THR A 27 -42.60 19.41 9.91
C THR A 27 -42.52 19.59 8.40
N PHE A 28 -41.95 18.64 7.67
CA PHE A 28 -41.88 18.68 6.21
C PHE A 28 -43.24 18.48 5.54
N ILE A 29 -44.07 17.57 6.06
CA ILE A 29 -45.46 17.37 5.61
C ILE A 29 -46.31 18.63 5.91
N SER A 30 -46.14 19.23 7.09
CA SER A 30 -46.80 20.50 7.44
C SER A 30 -46.35 21.66 6.57
N LEU A 31 -45.05 21.78 6.22
CA LEU A 31 -44.54 22.82 5.33
C LEU A 31 -45.09 22.68 3.90
N VAL A 32 -45.24 21.44 3.41
CA VAL A 32 -45.81 21.16 2.09
C VAL A 32 -47.32 21.41 2.06
N LEU A 33 -48.04 21.21 3.17
CA LEU A 33 -49.47 21.51 3.28
C LEU A 33 -49.76 23.01 3.48
N VAL A 34 -48.89 23.75 4.19
CA VAL A 34 -49.05 25.19 4.44
C VAL A 34 -48.69 26.04 3.22
N ARG A 35 -47.80 25.56 2.32
CA ARG A 35 -47.48 26.25 1.05
C ARG A 35 -48.48 25.99 -0.09
N GLY A 36 -49.54 25.22 0.12
CA GLY A 36 -50.56 24.92 -0.90
C GLY A 36 -51.69 25.94 -1.04
N GLY A 37 -51.70 27.01 -0.23
CA GLY A 37 -52.74 28.03 -0.25
C GLY A 37 -52.28 29.30 -0.95
N THR A 38 -52.29 29.31 -2.28
CA THR A 38 -52.74 30.42 -3.16
C THR A 38 -52.17 30.28 -4.56
N SER A 39 -53.06 30.48 -5.53
CA SER A 39 -52.86 30.60 -6.98
C SER A 39 -52.76 29.32 -7.81
N SER A 40 -53.60 29.34 -8.83
CA SER A 40 -53.98 28.35 -9.81
C SER A 40 -52.87 27.92 -10.77
N SER A 41 -52.73 26.61 -11.00
CA SER A 41 -52.83 26.01 -12.35
C SER A 41 -52.55 24.50 -12.29
N SER A 42 -53.22 23.79 -13.17
CA SER A 42 -53.21 22.35 -13.36
C SER A 42 -51.84 21.79 -13.75
N ALA A 43 -51.19 21.03 -12.87
CA ALA A 43 -50.04 20.19 -13.21
C ALA A 43 -49.98 18.88 -12.37
N THR A 44 -50.47 17.81 -12.99
CA THR A 44 -50.03 16.40 -12.90
C THR A 44 -49.87 15.71 -11.52
N SER A 45 -50.82 14.81 -11.23
CA SER A 45 -50.88 13.88 -10.09
C SER A 45 -49.82 12.74 -10.09
N THR A 46 -48.91 12.72 -11.06
CA THR A 46 -47.95 11.62 -11.28
C THR A 46 -46.67 11.77 -10.46
N GLN A 47 -46.19 13.00 -10.22
CA GLN A 47 -44.96 13.23 -9.43
C GLN A 47 -45.12 12.91 -7.93
N GLY A 48 -46.30 13.20 -7.36
CA GLY A 48 -46.60 12.87 -5.96
C GLY A 48 -46.63 11.36 -5.67
N ARG A 49 -47.04 10.53 -6.63
CA ARG A 49 -47.02 9.06 -6.51
C ARG A 49 -45.59 8.49 -6.60
N SER A 50 -44.73 9.06 -7.45
CA SER A 50 -43.32 8.68 -7.56
C SER A 50 -42.53 8.98 -6.28
N LEU A 51 -42.73 10.17 -5.69
CA LEU A 51 -42.05 10.56 -4.45
C LEU A 51 -42.48 9.71 -3.26
N ARG A 52 -43.79 9.41 -3.12
CA ARG A 52 -44.30 8.48 -2.10
C ARG A 52 -43.72 7.07 -2.25
N SER A 53 -43.54 6.59 -3.47
CA SER A 53 -42.93 5.27 -3.75
C SER A 53 -41.45 5.24 -3.36
N LYS A 54 -40.67 6.27 -3.72
CA LYS A 54 -39.25 6.40 -3.33
C LYS A 54 -39.08 6.48 -1.81
N LEU A 55 -39.90 7.27 -1.12
CA LEU A 55 -39.88 7.36 0.34
C LEU A 55 -40.25 6.02 1.00
N ARG A 56 -41.27 5.30 0.51
CA ARG A 56 -41.60 3.96 1.02
C ARG A 56 -40.45 2.95 0.86
N LYS A 57 -39.73 2.98 -0.27
CA LYS A 57 -38.54 2.13 -0.48
C LYS A 57 -37.40 2.49 0.48
N LEU A 58 -37.18 3.79 0.73
CA LEU A 58 -36.17 4.26 1.67
C LEU A 58 -36.50 3.83 3.12
N PHE A 59 -37.76 3.98 3.54
CA PHE A 59 -38.23 3.50 4.85
C PHE A 59 -38.09 1.99 5.00
N HIS A 60 -38.38 1.22 3.95
CA HIS A 60 -38.24 -0.23 3.99
C HIS A 60 -36.77 -0.66 4.12
N LYS A 61 -35.84 0.00 3.40
CA LYS A 61 -34.39 -0.21 3.53
C LYS A 61 -33.89 0.11 4.94
N ASN A 62 -34.26 1.27 5.50
CA ASN A 62 -33.85 1.66 6.86
C ASN A 62 -34.40 0.70 7.92
N ARG A 63 -35.65 0.24 7.76
CA ARG A 63 -36.25 -0.75 8.67
C ARG A 63 -35.53 -2.10 8.60
N LEU A 64 -35.13 -2.55 7.41
CA LEU A 64 -34.35 -3.79 7.23
C LEU A 64 -32.95 -3.68 7.85
N HIS A 65 -32.29 -2.53 7.68
CA HIS A 65 -30.98 -2.27 8.29
C HIS A 65 -31.05 -2.31 9.82
N ILE A 66 -32.04 -1.65 10.42
CA ILE A 66 -32.26 -1.68 11.88
C ILE A 66 -32.57 -3.10 12.39
N LEU A 67 -33.31 -3.91 11.61
CA LEU A 67 -33.60 -5.29 11.97
C LEU A 67 -32.37 -6.20 11.88
N LYS A 68 -31.47 -5.96 10.91
CA LYS A 68 -30.17 -6.65 10.84
C LYS A 68 -29.32 -6.32 12.06
N GLU A 69 -29.25 -5.05 12.43
CA GLU A 69 -28.42 -4.62 13.56
C GLU A 69 -28.94 -5.12 14.91
N ARG A 70 -30.26 -5.17 15.09
CA ARG A 70 -30.86 -5.84 16.25
C ARG A 70 -30.53 -7.33 16.32
N LYS A 71 -30.52 -8.05 15.18
CA LYS A 71 -30.16 -9.47 15.15
C LYS A 71 -28.68 -9.68 15.49
N ARG A 72 -27.78 -8.83 14.97
CA ARG A 72 -26.35 -8.86 15.28
C ARG A 72 -26.10 -8.68 16.78
N ILE A 73 -26.74 -7.68 17.41
CA ILE A 73 -26.62 -7.43 18.86
C ILE A 73 -27.11 -8.63 19.69
N ILE A 74 -28.21 -9.27 19.28
CA ILE A 74 -28.74 -10.45 19.99
C ILE A 74 -27.79 -11.65 19.87
N ALA A 75 -27.18 -11.86 18.69
CA ALA A 75 -26.21 -12.93 18.47
C ALA A 75 -24.94 -12.72 19.32
N ASN A 76 -24.41 -11.50 19.36
CA ASN A 76 -23.25 -11.16 20.18
C ASN A 76 -23.52 -11.32 21.68
N ARG A 77 -24.76 -11.07 22.12
CA ARG A 77 -25.19 -11.33 23.50
C ARG A 77 -25.19 -12.82 23.83
N ALA A 78 -25.73 -13.66 22.95
CA ALA A 78 -25.75 -15.11 23.17
C ALA A 78 -24.32 -15.69 23.23
N ALA A 79 -23.41 -15.23 22.37
CA ALA A 79 -22.01 -15.64 22.38
C ALA A 79 -21.25 -15.16 23.63
N ALA A 80 -21.57 -13.97 24.15
CA ALA A 80 -20.98 -13.47 25.40
C ALA A 80 -21.48 -14.22 26.64
N GLU A 81 -22.79 -14.51 26.70
CA GLU A 81 -23.39 -15.31 27.78
C GLU A 81 -22.84 -16.76 27.77
N GLU A 82 -22.56 -17.32 26.59
CA GLU A 82 -21.93 -18.65 26.46
C GLU A 82 -20.46 -18.66 26.92
N ARG A 83 -19.70 -17.57 26.73
CA ARG A 83 -18.33 -17.43 27.26
C ARG A 83 -18.28 -17.26 28.78
N GLU A 84 -19.20 -16.50 29.34
CA GLU A 84 -19.27 -16.27 30.80
C GLU A 84 -19.64 -17.56 31.57
N LEU A 85 -20.39 -18.47 30.93
CA LEU A 85 -20.67 -19.81 31.46
C LEU A 85 -19.46 -20.76 31.45
N ILE A 86 -18.51 -20.56 30.52
CA ILE A 86 -17.30 -21.40 30.40
C ILE A 86 -16.19 -20.95 31.37
N GLU A 87 -16.15 -19.68 31.77
CA GLU A 87 -15.08 -19.10 32.60
C GLU A 87 -15.27 -19.24 34.12
N THR A 88 -16.29 -19.96 34.60
CA THR A 88 -16.55 -20.09 36.06
C THR A 88 -16.02 -21.37 36.72
N GLU A 89 -15.27 -22.23 36.01
CA GLU A 89 -14.53 -23.32 36.66
C GLU A 89 -13.09 -22.90 37.04
N PRO A 90 -12.64 -23.12 38.29
CA PRO A 90 -11.30 -22.76 38.72
C PRO A 90 -10.29 -23.79 38.21
N VAL A 91 -9.50 -23.42 37.18
CA VAL A 91 -8.37 -24.23 36.71
C VAL A 91 -7.16 -24.00 37.62
N ALA A 92 -7.07 -24.81 38.67
CA ALA A 92 -5.85 -24.97 39.46
C ALA A 92 -5.00 -26.13 38.90
N SER A 93 -3.76 -25.81 38.54
CA SER A 93 -2.60 -26.71 38.33
C SER A 93 -2.77 -27.95 37.42
N SER A 94 -2.39 -27.84 36.14
CA SER A 94 -1.57 -28.88 35.45
C SER A 94 -1.15 -28.41 34.04
N THR A 95 -0.06 -27.64 33.94
CA THR A 95 0.55 -27.25 32.65
C THR A 95 1.87 -27.95 32.35
N THR A 96 2.11 -29.12 32.97
CA THR A 96 3.31 -29.92 32.71
C THR A 96 2.92 -31.33 32.27
N ASN A 97 2.48 -31.50 31.00
CA ASN A 97 2.63 -32.74 30.19
C ASN A 97 1.90 -32.79 28.83
N ILE A 98 1.52 -31.67 28.20
CA ILE A 98 0.79 -31.73 26.91
C ILE A 98 1.70 -31.65 25.66
N PHE A 99 2.99 -31.26 25.78
CA PHE A 99 3.83 -30.95 24.61
C PHE A 99 4.75 -32.06 24.07
N THR A 100 4.60 -33.32 24.48
CA THR A 100 5.44 -34.43 23.97
C THR A 100 4.72 -35.45 23.09
N ARG A 101 3.59 -35.09 22.46
CA ARG A 101 2.86 -35.99 21.54
C ARG A 101 2.22 -35.26 20.34
N ILE A 102 3.01 -34.50 19.59
CA ILE A 102 2.74 -34.20 18.18
C ILE A 102 3.90 -34.75 17.34
N GLN A 103 4.12 -36.07 17.43
CA GLN A 103 4.57 -36.79 16.25
C GLN A 103 3.32 -36.99 15.40
N THR A 104 3.31 -36.37 14.21
CA THR A 104 2.53 -36.75 13.02
C THR A 104 1.46 -37.82 13.26
N LYS A 105 0.42 -37.46 14.02
CA LYS A 105 -0.85 -38.16 13.90
C LYS A 105 -1.39 -37.61 12.61
N GLU A 106 -1.09 -38.31 11.52
CA GLU A 106 -1.73 -38.12 10.22
C GLU A 106 -3.23 -38.11 10.54
N ILE A 107 -3.82 -36.91 10.65
CA ILE A 107 -5.25 -36.77 10.80
C ILE A 107 -5.74 -37.36 9.51
N VAL A 108 -6.30 -38.57 9.59
CA VAL A 108 -6.95 -39.26 8.47
C VAL A 108 -8.05 -38.31 8.04
N ARG A 109 -7.73 -37.41 7.10
CA ARG A 109 -8.69 -36.46 6.55
C ARG A 109 -9.74 -37.32 5.89
N SER A 110 -11.00 -37.11 6.26
CA SER A 110 -12.13 -37.65 5.51
C SER A 110 -11.92 -37.34 4.03
N ALA A 111 -12.31 -38.28 3.16
CA ALA A 111 -12.15 -38.09 1.72
C ALA A 111 -12.81 -36.76 1.30
N ALA A 112 -12.01 -35.84 0.76
CA ALA A 112 -12.48 -34.53 0.38
C ALA A 112 -13.59 -34.65 -0.67
N SER A 113 -14.71 -33.97 -0.46
CA SER A 113 -15.76 -33.85 -1.49
C SER A 113 -15.24 -32.96 -2.61
N GLN A 114 -15.60 -33.26 -3.86
CA GLN A 114 -15.09 -32.51 -5.02
C GLN A 114 -16.20 -31.95 -5.91
N ILE A 115 -15.90 -30.82 -6.55
CA ILE A 115 -16.64 -30.20 -7.65
C ILE A 115 -15.63 -29.92 -8.76
N TYR A 116 -15.93 -30.30 -10.01
CA TYR A 116 -15.08 -30.02 -11.15
C TYR A 116 -15.70 -28.95 -12.05
N VAL A 117 -14.88 -27.98 -12.45
CA VAL A 117 -15.25 -26.86 -13.32
C VAL A 117 -14.22 -26.75 -14.44
N ASN A 118 -14.68 -26.67 -15.68
CA ASN A 118 -13.83 -26.46 -16.84
C ASN A 118 -14.46 -25.43 -17.79
N ALA A 119 -13.77 -24.31 -17.99
CA ALA A 119 -14.29 -23.18 -18.76
C ALA A 119 -14.60 -23.54 -20.23
N GLN A 120 -13.85 -24.48 -20.83
CA GLN A 120 -13.96 -24.82 -22.25
C GLN A 120 -14.87 -26.04 -22.51
N SER A 121 -14.62 -27.15 -21.81
CA SER A 121 -15.31 -28.43 -22.04
C SER A 121 -16.46 -28.71 -21.08
N GLY A 122 -16.65 -27.88 -20.05
CA GLY A 122 -17.71 -28.04 -19.07
C GLY A 122 -19.12 -27.81 -19.63
N ASN A 123 -20.14 -28.24 -18.88
CA ASN A 123 -21.55 -27.98 -19.18
C ASN A 123 -22.36 -27.79 -17.89
N ASP A 124 -23.03 -26.64 -17.73
CA ASP A 124 -23.74 -26.28 -16.49
C ASP A 124 -24.98 -27.12 -16.16
N SER A 125 -25.45 -27.95 -17.11
CA SER A 125 -26.47 -28.97 -16.84
C SER A 125 -25.95 -30.17 -16.04
N ARG A 126 -24.62 -30.32 -15.93
CA ARG A 126 -23.98 -31.40 -15.18
C ARG A 126 -23.92 -31.08 -13.68
N ASP A 127 -23.52 -32.08 -12.91
CA ASP A 127 -23.47 -32.03 -11.44
C ASP A 127 -22.08 -31.70 -10.88
N GLY A 128 -21.04 -31.64 -11.73
CA GLY A 128 -19.67 -31.37 -11.31
C GLY A 128 -19.03 -32.51 -10.50
N SER A 129 -19.59 -33.72 -10.49
CA SER A 129 -19.13 -34.82 -9.62
C SER A 129 -17.79 -35.44 -10.06
N SER A 130 -17.40 -35.24 -11.32
CA SER A 130 -16.14 -35.73 -11.90
C SER A 130 -15.65 -34.79 -13.00
N ALA A 131 -14.39 -34.93 -13.43
CA ALA A 131 -13.86 -34.16 -14.56
C ALA A 131 -14.69 -34.35 -15.85
N ALA A 132 -15.20 -35.56 -16.12
CA ALA A 132 -16.09 -35.84 -17.24
C ALA A 132 -17.49 -35.20 -17.08
N SER A 133 -17.90 -34.97 -15.82
CA SER A 133 -19.14 -34.29 -15.46
C SER A 133 -18.92 -32.81 -15.07
N ALA A 134 -17.81 -32.20 -15.48
CA ALA A 134 -17.48 -30.84 -15.07
C ALA A 134 -18.53 -29.82 -15.52
N VAL A 135 -18.85 -28.86 -14.64
CA VAL A 135 -19.67 -27.69 -14.99
C VAL A 135 -18.82 -26.65 -15.71
N ARG A 136 -19.46 -25.73 -16.45
CA ARG A 136 -18.74 -24.75 -17.27
C ARG A 136 -18.41 -23.49 -16.51
N SER A 137 -19.38 -22.92 -15.80
CA SER A 137 -19.27 -21.59 -15.20
C SER A 137 -18.98 -21.63 -13.70
N LEU A 138 -18.31 -20.59 -13.21
CA LEU A 138 -18.13 -20.32 -11.78
C LEU A 138 -19.47 -20.09 -11.10
N SER A 139 -20.43 -19.43 -11.78
CA SER A 139 -21.77 -19.19 -11.24
C SER A 139 -22.49 -20.50 -10.88
N ARG A 140 -22.37 -21.53 -11.74
CA ARG A 140 -22.92 -22.86 -11.46
C ARG A 140 -22.14 -23.58 -10.37
N ALA A 141 -20.81 -23.46 -10.36
CA ALA A 141 -19.97 -24.04 -9.33
C ALA A 141 -20.34 -23.50 -7.93
N LEU A 142 -20.55 -22.19 -7.78
CA LEU A 142 -20.97 -21.56 -6.53
C LEU A 142 -22.34 -22.05 -6.04
N ALA A 143 -23.29 -22.26 -6.96
CA ALA A 143 -24.58 -22.86 -6.62
C ALA A 143 -24.43 -24.29 -6.08
N LEU A 144 -23.48 -25.07 -6.62
CA LEU A 144 -23.17 -26.41 -6.12
C LEU A 144 -22.48 -26.38 -4.75
N VAL A 145 -21.54 -25.44 -4.54
CA VAL A 145 -20.90 -25.22 -3.23
C VAL A 145 -21.96 -24.92 -2.17
N LYS A 146 -22.87 -23.97 -2.44
CA LYS A 146 -23.95 -23.60 -1.53
C LYS A 146 -24.85 -24.78 -1.13
N ASN A 147 -25.09 -25.72 -2.05
CA ASN A 147 -25.92 -26.90 -1.78
C ASN A 147 -25.17 -28.00 -1.01
N LYS A 148 -23.84 -28.00 -1.05
CA LYS A 148 -22.98 -29.01 -0.39
C LYS A 148 -22.36 -28.52 0.92
N SER A 149 -22.37 -27.22 1.21
CA SER A 149 -21.58 -26.61 2.28
C SER A 149 -22.05 -26.91 3.71
N ARG A 150 -23.13 -27.68 3.94
CA ARG A 150 -23.66 -27.86 5.31
C ARG A 150 -24.28 -29.24 5.60
N PRO A 151 -23.85 -29.94 6.68
CA PRO A 151 -22.56 -29.80 7.38
C PRO A 151 -21.41 -30.43 6.58
N LEU A 152 -20.27 -29.74 6.48
CA LEU A 152 -19.05 -30.31 5.90
C LEU A 152 -18.34 -31.18 6.95
N THR A 153 -18.01 -32.42 6.60
CA THR A 153 -17.22 -33.35 7.44
C THR A 153 -15.73 -33.36 7.09
N GLY A 154 -15.32 -32.54 6.13
CA GLY A 154 -13.96 -32.39 5.60
C GLY A 154 -13.93 -31.32 4.52
N ASP A 155 -12.80 -31.20 3.82
CA ASP A 155 -12.63 -30.19 2.77
C ASP A 155 -13.57 -30.43 1.58
N LEU A 156 -14.11 -29.35 1.03
CA LEU A 156 -14.80 -29.32 -0.27
C LEU A 156 -13.90 -28.64 -1.29
N ILE A 157 -13.37 -29.41 -2.24
CA ILE A 157 -12.44 -28.92 -3.26
C ILE A 157 -13.19 -28.64 -4.57
N VAL A 158 -13.14 -27.39 -5.03
CA VAL A 158 -13.61 -26.93 -6.33
C VAL A 158 -12.42 -26.89 -7.28
N ASN A 159 -12.22 -27.94 -8.07
CA ASN A 159 -11.17 -28.04 -9.07
C ASN A 159 -11.55 -27.20 -10.30
N LEU A 160 -10.82 -26.11 -10.52
CA LEU A 160 -11.00 -25.20 -11.64
C LEU A 160 -9.95 -25.50 -12.72
N SER A 161 -10.35 -25.40 -13.99
CA SER A 161 -9.43 -25.51 -15.14
C SER A 161 -9.87 -24.62 -16.29
N GLY A 162 -8.90 -24.04 -16.99
CA GLY A 162 -9.12 -23.17 -18.15
C GLY A 162 -8.98 -21.67 -17.84
N THR A 163 -9.62 -20.86 -18.68
CA THR A 163 -9.63 -19.40 -18.58
C THR A 163 -11.07 -18.94 -18.46
N PHE A 164 -11.40 -18.31 -17.34
CA PHE A 164 -12.72 -17.76 -17.05
C PHE A 164 -12.70 -16.26 -17.32
N GLU A 165 -13.22 -15.84 -18.47
CA GLU A 165 -13.31 -14.43 -18.84
C GLU A 165 -14.58 -13.79 -18.26
N LYS A 166 -14.42 -12.72 -17.49
CA LYS A 166 -15.50 -11.90 -16.91
C LYS A 166 -16.43 -12.65 -15.95
N GLU A 167 -16.00 -13.81 -15.48
CA GLU A 167 -16.67 -14.50 -14.39
C GLU A 167 -16.06 -14.10 -13.04
N ARG A 168 -16.83 -14.29 -11.97
CA ARG A 168 -16.49 -13.82 -10.63
C ARG A 168 -16.73 -14.91 -9.61
N ILE A 169 -15.90 -14.92 -8.57
CA ILE A 169 -16.10 -15.73 -7.37
C ILE A 169 -16.60 -14.79 -6.28
N VAL A 170 -17.90 -14.82 -5.99
CA VAL A 170 -18.52 -14.00 -4.94
C VAL A 170 -19.03 -14.92 -3.84
N LEU A 171 -18.33 -14.93 -2.70
CA LEU A 171 -18.58 -15.80 -1.57
C LEU A 171 -19.29 -15.03 -0.45
N ASN A 172 -20.11 -15.78 0.28
CA ASN A 172 -20.74 -15.32 1.51
C ASN A 172 -20.87 -16.49 2.48
N GLU A 173 -21.46 -16.30 3.65
CA GLU A 173 -21.62 -17.36 4.68
C GLU A 173 -22.23 -18.68 4.15
N ASN A 174 -23.01 -18.66 3.06
CA ASN A 174 -23.54 -19.89 2.46
C ASN A 174 -22.48 -20.73 1.73
N HIS A 175 -21.32 -20.15 1.46
CA HIS A 175 -20.18 -20.77 0.79
C HIS A 175 -19.01 -21.02 1.75
N ALA A 176 -19.17 -20.69 3.03
CA ALA A 176 -18.14 -20.86 4.04
C ALA A 176 -17.86 -22.35 4.32
N GLY A 177 -16.62 -22.65 4.66
CA GLY A 177 -16.26 -23.89 5.37
C GLY A 177 -16.81 -23.87 6.79
N THR A 178 -16.66 -24.99 7.51
CA THR A 178 -17.14 -25.11 8.89
C THR A 178 -16.02 -25.03 9.94
N SER A 179 -14.76 -25.16 9.51
CA SER A 179 -13.58 -25.05 10.38
C SER A 179 -12.29 -24.98 9.54
N SER A 180 -11.15 -24.77 10.20
CA SER A 180 -9.82 -24.87 9.60
C SER A 180 -9.46 -26.25 9.04
N THR A 181 -10.23 -27.30 9.40
CA THR A 181 -10.08 -28.68 8.93
C THR A 181 -11.17 -29.12 7.96
N ALA A 182 -12.13 -28.24 7.67
CA ALA A 182 -13.25 -28.47 6.76
C ALA A 182 -13.50 -27.19 5.94
N LYS A 183 -12.56 -26.88 5.05
CA LYS A 183 -12.55 -25.66 4.23
C LYS A 183 -13.27 -25.84 2.91
N VAL A 184 -13.68 -24.73 2.29
CA VAL A 184 -14.00 -24.71 0.85
C VAL A 184 -12.80 -24.19 0.08
N ILE A 185 -12.25 -25.01 -0.82
CA ILE A 185 -10.99 -24.76 -1.51
C ILE A 185 -11.23 -24.61 -3.02
N PHE A 186 -10.97 -23.43 -3.58
CA PHE A 186 -10.98 -23.19 -5.03
C PHE A 186 -9.57 -23.39 -5.57
N ARG A 187 -9.34 -24.47 -6.32
CA ARG A 187 -8.01 -24.92 -6.70
C ARG A 187 -7.83 -25.00 -8.22
N GLY A 188 -6.80 -24.36 -8.75
CA GLY A 188 -6.33 -24.53 -10.13
C GLY A 188 -5.59 -25.86 -10.36
N GLY A 189 -5.38 -26.23 -11.62
CA GLY A 189 -4.69 -27.47 -12.01
C GLY A 189 -3.17 -27.43 -11.78
N SER A 190 -2.39 -28.15 -12.60
CA SER A 190 -0.92 -27.99 -12.62
C SER A 190 -0.48 -26.70 -13.33
N THR A 191 -1.26 -26.27 -14.32
CA THR A 191 -1.19 -24.92 -14.88
C THR A 191 -2.18 -24.04 -14.11
N PRO A 192 -1.78 -22.83 -13.69
CA PRO A 192 -2.69 -21.92 -12.99
C PRO A 192 -3.96 -21.68 -13.79
N THR A 193 -5.11 -21.75 -13.11
CA THR A 193 -6.39 -21.39 -13.73
C THR A 193 -6.50 -19.88 -13.80
N ARG A 194 -6.83 -19.34 -14.98
CA ARG A 194 -6.91 -17.89 -15.20
C ARG A 194 -8.31 -17.36 -14.94
N LEU A 195 -8.43 -16.36 -14.09
CA LEU A 195 -9.63 -15.58 -13.83
C LEU A 195 -9.39 -14.17 -14.37
N LEU A 196 -10.02 -13.82 -15.49
CA LEU A 196 -9.74 -12.57 -16.18
C LEU A 196 -10.88 -11.57 -15.95
N GLY A 197 -10.56 -10.44 -15.32
CA GLY A 197 -11.41 -9.24 -15.36
C GLY A 197 -11.29 -8.50 -16.69
N GLY A 198 -10.23 -8.79 -17.45
CA GLY A 198 -9.94 -8.17 -18.74
C GLY A 198 -10.55 -8.89 -19.94
N ASN A 199 -10.04 -8.54 -21.13
CA ASN A 199 -10.22 -9.32 -22.34
C ASN A 199 -8.86 -9.72 -22.91
N VAL A 200 -8.75 -10.98 -23.33
CA VAL A 200 -7.63 -11.40 -24.18
C VAL A 200 -7.72 -10.67 -25.52
N LEU A 201 -6.62 -10.09 -25.96
CA LEU A 201 -6.53 -9.38 -27.23
C LEU A 201 -5.93 -10.28 -28.31
N SER A 202 -6.45 -10.18 -29.53
CA SER A 202 -5.87 -10.81 -30.72
C SER A 202 -5.24 -9.74 -31.59
N PHE A 203 -3.91 -9.67 -31.52
CA PHE A 203 -3.12 -8.70 -32.26
C PHE A 203 -2.85 -9.16 -33.70
N VAL A 204 -2.91 -8.21 -34.63
CA VAL A 204 -2.48 -8.36 -36.02
C VAL A 204 -1.44 -7.30 -36.34
N LYS A 205 -0.49 -7.61 -37.23
CA LYS A 205 0.54 -6.64 -37.62
C LYS A 205 -0.09 -5.48 -38.39
N VAL A 206 0.26 -4.25 -38.04
CA VAL A 206 -0.37 -3.06 -38.63
C VAL A 206 -0.10 -2.95 -40.13
N SER A 207 1.08 -3.39 -40.59
CA SER A 207 1.46 -3.43 -42.01
C SER A 207 0.49 -4.24 -42.87
N ASP A 208 -0.20 -5.21 -42.28
CA ASP A 208 -1.05 -6.18 -42.98
C ASP A 208 -2.49 -5.68 -43.11
N LEU A 209 -2.83 -4.60 -42.39
CA LEU A 209 -4.12 -3.93 -42.47
C LEU A 209 -4.21 -3.04 -43.71
N ALA A 210 -5.41 -2.88 -44.28
CA ALA A 210 -5.63 -1.97 -45.41
C ALA A 210 -5.26 -0.52 -45.03
N SER A 211 -4.77 0.27 -45.99
CA SER A 211 -4.32 1.66 -45.75
C SER A 211 -5.42 2.59 -45.20
N ASN A 212 -6.68 2.31 -45.52
CA ASN A 212 -7.86 3.03 -45.02
C ASN A 212 -8.42 2.45 -43.71
N HIS A 213 -7.83 1.40 -43.15
CA HIS A 213 -8.29 0.78 -41.93
C HIS A 213 -8.04 1.72 -40.73
N PRO A 214 -9.01 1.96 -39.82
CA PRO A 214 -8.87 2.95 -38.75
C PRO A 214 -7.65 2.74 -37.85
N ALA A 215 -7.32 1.49 -37.52
CA ALA A 215 -6.13 1.19 -36.71
C ALA A 215 -4.81 1.52 -37.43
N ARG A 216 -4.75 1.34 -38.75
CA ARG A 216 -3.56 1.69 -39.54
C ARG A 216 -3.45 3.19 -39.72
N GLN A 217 -4.57 3.89 -39.92
CA GLN A 217 -4.61 5.35 -39.93
C GLN A 217 -4.16 5.93 -38.58
N LEU A 218 -4.58 5.32 -37.47
CA LEU A 218 -4.11 5.70 -36.14
C LEU A 218 -2.60 5.45 -35.98
N ALA A 219 -2.12 4.28 -36.39
CA ALA A 219 -0.70 3.91 -36.30
C ALA A 219 0.22 4.77 -37.18
N ASN A 220 -0.30 5.36 -38.27
CA ASN A 220 0.48 6.34 -39.06
C ASN A 220 0.80 7.62 -38.28
N ASN A 221 0.11 7.89 -37.17
CA ASN A 221 0.40 9.00 -36.27
C ASN A 221 1.32 8.58 -35.11
N ALA A 222 1.74 7.31 -35.01
CA ALA A 222 2.65 6.88 -33.96
C ALA A 222 4.08 7.39 -34.20
N GLY A 223 4.89 7.49 -33.15
CA GLY A 223 6.29 7.91 -33.25
C GLY A 223 7.23 6.83 -33.80
N THR A 224 6.72 5.63 -34.12
CA THR A 224 7.48 4.49 -34.67
C THR A 224 6.92 4.00 -36.02
N SER A 225 7.67 3.13 -36.69
CA SER A 225 7.25 2.53 -37.96
C SER A 225 6.06 1.58 -37.76
N ILE A 226 5.07 1.64 -38.65
CA ILE A 226 3.94 0.70 -38.67
C ILE A 226 4.36 -0.77 -38.81
N ASN A 227 5.58 -1.05 -39.31
CA ASN A 227 6.11 -2.41 -39.42
C ASN A 227 6.48 -3.01 -38.06
N ASN A 228 6.62 -2.18 -37.03
CA ASN A 228 6.95 -2.59 -35.67
C ASN A 228 5.70 -2.65 -34.77
N LEU A 229 4.55 -2.21 -35.29
CA LEU A 229 3.32 -2.09 -34.52
C LEU A 229 2.35 -3.24 -34.78
N TYR A 230 1.63 -3.58 -33.73
CA TYR A 230 0.51 -4.51 -33.76
C TYR A 230 -0.76 -3.80 -33.30
N ALA A 231 -1.90 -4.20 -33.86
CA ALA A 231 -3.21 -3.66 -33.52
C ALA A 231 -4.17 -4.78 -33.10
N ALA A 232 -4.95 -4.53 -32.06
CA ALA A 232 -6.07 -5.39 -31.66
C ALA A 232 -7.39 -4.60 -31.71
N PRO A 233 -8.49 -5.21 -32.20
CA PRO A 233 -9.78 -4.55 -32.23
C PRO A 233 -10.33 -4.32 -30.81
N PRO A 234 -11.28 -3.36 -30.65
CA PRO A 234 -11.95 -3.18 -29.37
C PRO A 234 -12.66 -4.47 -28.93
N PRO A 235 -12.46 -4.93 -27.68
CA PRO A 235 -13.20 -6.09 -27.20
C PRO A 235 -14.71 -5.80 -27.13
N PRO A 236 -15.60 -6.81 -27.24
CA PRO A 236 -17.05 -6.59 -27.24
C PRO A 236 -17.61 -5.84 -26.03
N SER A 237 -16.91 -5.88 -24.89
CA SER A 237 -17.28 -5.18 -23.66
C SER A 237 -16.52 -3.87 -23.44
N PHE A 238 -15.80 -3.38 -24.46
CA PHE A 238 -15.15 -2.08 -24.36
C PHE A 238 -16.22 -1.01 -24.08
N PRO A 239 -16.13 -0.25 -22.97
CA PRO A 239 -17.16 0.71 -22.58
C PRO A 239 -17.47 1.68 -23.71
N SER A 240 -18.73 2.07 -23.93
CA SER A 240 -19.12 3.00 -25.01
C SER A 240 -18.88 4.48 -24.68
N ASN A 241 -18.77 4.81 -23.38
CA ASN A 241 -18.55 6.17 -22.91
C ASN A 241 -17.04 6.42 -22.65
N ASN A 242 -16.48 7.49 -23.21
CA ASN A 242 -15.08 7.87 -23.02
C ASN A 242 -14.77 8.38 -21.60
N SER A 243 -15.72 9.01 -20.91
CA SER A 243 -15.49 9.45 -19.52
C SER A 243 -15.23 8.27 -18.58
N ASN A 244 -15.63 7.07 -19.00
CA ASN A 244 -15.40 5.84 -18.28
C ASN A 244 -14.03 5.22 -18.54
N LEU A 245 -13.26 5.73 -19.51
CA LEU A 245 -11.96 5.21 -20.00
C LEU A 245 -10.81 6.20 -19.79
N GLN A 246 -11.13 7.39 -19.30
CA GLN A 246 -10.22 8.47 -19.04
C GLN A 246 -9.86 8.50 -17.56
N TRP A 247 -8.70 9.06 -17.24
CA TRP A 247 -8.40 9.43 -15.86
C TRP A 247 -9.48 10.37 -15.35
N PRO A 248 -10.09 10.08 -14.18
CA PRO A 248 -10.95 11.04 -13.54
C PRO A 248 -10.11 12.21 -13.04
N ASP A 249 -10.79 13.33 -12.85
CA ASP A 249 -10.18 14.52 -12.29
C ASP A 249 -10.18 14.42 -10.76
N GLY A 250 -9.06 14.01 -10.18
CA GLY A 250 -8.84 14.02 -8.72
C GLY A 250 -7.48 13.46 -8.33
N ASP A 251 -7.17 13.57 -7.05
CA ASP A 251 -6.25 12.65 -6.39
C ASP A 251 -6.75 11.22 -6.61
N CYS A 252 -5.82 10.30 -6.87
CA CYS A 252 -6.13 8.90 -7.02
C CYS A 252 -6.61 8.22 -5.74
N ARG A 253 -6.32 8.80 -4.57
CA ARG A 253 -6.74 8.31 -3.26
C ARG A 253 -8.04 8.94 -2.74
N ASP A 254 -8.35 10.18 -3.10
CA ASP A 254 -9.55 10.88 -2.59
C ASP A 254 -10.84 10.53 -3.34
N LEU A 255 -10.76 9.81 -4.45
CA LEU A 255 -11.92 9.50 -5.28
C LEU A 255 -12.34 8.04 -5.16
N ASP A 256 -13.49 7.78 -4.52
CA ASP A 256 -14.21 6.48 -4.51
C ASP A 256 -14.47 5.89 -5.91
N ASN A 257 -14.35 6.72 -6.95
CA ASN A 257 -14.54 6.35 -8.34
C ASN A 257 -13.28 6.58 -9.19
N TYR A 258 -12.11 6.62 -8.57
CA TYR A 258 -10.85 6.66 -9.30
C TYR A 258 -10.74 5.43 -10.19
N ARG A 259 -10.44 5.65 -11.47
CA ARG A 259 -10.42 4.59 -12.49
C ARG A 259 -9.31 4.91 -13.46
N SER A 260 -8.28 4.08 -13.48
CA SER A 260 -7.30 4.21 -14.54
C SER A 260 -7.90 3.82 -15.91
N PRO A 261 -7.36 4.39 -17.00
CA PRO A 261 -7.54 3.88 -18.34
C PRO A 261 -7.21 2.38 -18.44
N PRO A 262 -7.73 1.69 -19.46
CA PRO A 262 -7.39 0.30 -19.69
C PRO A 262 -5.88 0.09 -19.74
N GLN A 263 -5.41 -0.84 -18.92
CA GLN A 263 -4.01 -1.26 -18.83
C GLN A 263 -3.80 -2.55 -19.59
N LEU A 264 -2.69 -2.63 -20.32
CA LEU A 264 -2.31 -3.81 -21.09
C LEU A 264 -1.28 -4.62 -20.30
N SER A 265 -1.52 -5.91 -20.14
CA SER A 265 -0.50 -6.88 -19.77
C SER A 265 -0.20 -7.84 -20.91
N VAL A 266 1.04 -8.31 -21.01
CA VAL A 266 1.47 -9.35 -21.96
C VAL A 266 2.39 -10.31 -21.22
N GLY A 267 2.11 -11.60 -21.28
CA GLY A 267 2.86 -12.63 -20.55
C GLY A 267 2.80 -12.48 -19.02
N GLY A 268 1.76 -11.83 -18.50
CA GLY A 268 1.66 -11.50 -17.08
C GLY A 268 2.45 -10.26 -16.64
N GLN A 269 3.04 -9.51 -17.58
CA GLN A 269 3.76 -8.27 -17.28
C GLN A 269 2.93 -7.06 -17.69
N LEU A 270 2.92 -6.01 -16.87
CA LEU A 270 2.29 -4.73 -17.21
C LEU A 270 3.12 -3.99 -18.27
N MET A 271 2.48 -3.57 -19.36
CA MET A 271 3.09 -2.76 -20.42
C MET A 271 2.97 -1.27 -20.11
N ASP A 272 3.86 -0.46 -20.67
CA ASP A 272 3.90 0.97 -20.40
C ASP A 272 2.92 1.70 -21.32
N ARG A 273 2.08 2.57 -20.75
CA ARG A 273 1.23 3.43 -21.59
C ARG A 273 2.13 4.45 -22.26
N ALA A 274 1.96 4.65 -23.58
CA ALA A 274 2.73 5.60 -24.37
C ALA A 274 2.87 6.96 -23.65
N ARG A 275 4.11 7.34 -23.33
CA ARG A 275 4.44 8.52 -22.51
C ARG A 275 5.68 9.24 -23.01
N GLU A 276 5.85 10.47 -22.56
CA GLU A 276 7.02 11.29 -22.84
C GLU A 276 7.47 12.01 -21.55
N PRO A 277 8.73 11.83 -21.13
CA PRO A 277 9.76 11.05 -21.81
C PRO A 277 9.55 9.54 -21.59
N ASN A 278 10.09 8.76 -22.52
CA ASN A 278 10.03 7.31 -22.48
C ASN A 278 10.75 6.77 -21.26
N LEU A 279 10.29 5.63 -20.75
CA LEU A 279 11.03 4.90 -19.75
C LEU A 279 12.27 4.24 -20.37
N PRO A 280 13.38 4.12 -19.63
CA PRO A 280 14.50 3.30 -20.09
C PRO A 280 14.04 1.85 -20.25
N GLN A 281 14.48 1.21 -21.34
CA GLN A 281 14.13 -0.17 -21.68
C GLN A 281 14.31 -1.13 -20.51
N ARG A 282 13.24 -1.84 -20.13
CA ARG A 282 13.29 -2.85 -19.06
C ARG A 282 14.37 -3.88 -19.37
N THR A 283 15.23 -4.18 -18.40
CA THR A 283 16.11 -5.34 -18.52
C THR A 283 15.24 -6.60 -18.56
N LYS A 284 15.55 -7.54 -19.46
CA LYS A 284 14.66 -8.67 -19.86
C LYS A 284 14.24 -9.64 -18.74
N SER A 285 14.63 -9.44 -17.48
CA SER A 285 14.40 -10.42 -16.41
C SER A 285 13.19 -10.06 -15.54
N THR A 286 12.04 -10.64 -15.87
CA THR A 286 10.87 -10.70 -14.97
C THR A 286 10.89 -11.93 -14.06
N ASN A 287 12.07 -12.50 -13.86
CA ASN A 287 12.25 -13.56 -12.89
C ASN A 287 12.04 -12.98 -11.49
N ALA A 288 11.39 -13.72 -10.59
CA ALA A 288 11.29 -13.39 -9.17
C ALA A 288 12.65 -13.18 -8.48
N ASN A 289 13.73 -13.68 -9.11
CA ASN A 289 15.12 -13.49 -8.69
C ASN A 289 15.78 -12.21 -9.23
N SER A 290 15.13 -11.44 -10.11
CA SER A 290 15.66 -10.13 -10.52
C SER A 290 15.46 -9.12 -9.39
N MET A 291 16.46 -8.28 -9.13
CA MET A 291 16.38 -7.24 -8.10
C MET A 291 15.37 -6.13 -8.44
N GLY A 292 14.88 -6.11 -9.68
CA GLY A 292 14.00 -5.07 -10.15
C GLY A 292 14.76 -3.80 -10.52
N GLU A 293 14.08 -2.86 -11.16
CA GLU A 293 14.62 -1.53 -11.48
C GLU A 293 13.47 -0.54 -11.41
N THR A 294 13.60 0.53 -10.64
CA THR A 294 12.67 1.65 -10.76
C THR A 294 13.30 2.69 -11.66
N ARG A 295 12.62 3.02 -12.74
CA ARG A 295 13.15 3.95 -13.73
C ARG A 295 12.04 4.88 -14.14
N ASP A 296 12.06 6.06 -13.56
CA ASP A 296 11.29 7.17 -14.11
C ASP A 296 12.21 8.17 -14.78
N THR A 297 11.66 8.81 -15.79
CA THR A 297 12.28 9.94 -16.46
C THR A 297 11.27 11.06 -16.50
N TRP A 298 11.71 12.27 -16.18
CA TRP A 298 10.84 13.41 -15.96
C TRP A 298 11.22 14.60 -16.83
N LEU A 299 10.20 15.33 -17.28
CA LEU A 299 10.33 16.73 -17.65
C LEU A 299 10.26 17.60 -16.39
N ARG A 300 10.66 18.87 -16.54
CA ARG A 300 10.70 19.83 -15.44
C ARG A 300 10.02 21.15 -15.82
N THR A 301 9.29 21.75 -14.89
CA THR A 301 8.67 23.07 -15.10
C THR A 301 9.72 24.16 -15.02
N ARG A 302 9.49 25.28 -15.70
CA ARG A 302 10.40 26.42 -15.78
C ARG A 302 10.20 27.42 -14.64
N GLN A 303 8.96 27.55 -14.14
CA GLN A 303 8.59 28.57 -13.16
C GLN A 303 7.33 28.15 -12.40
N SER A 304 7.17 28.68 -11.19
CA SER A 304 5.98 28.47 -10.37
C SER A 304 4.74 29.17 -10.96
N ASN A 305 3.56 28.61 -10.71
CA ASN A 305 2.28 29.17 -11.12
C ASN A 305 1.13 28.71 -10.20
N ASN A 306 0.31 29.68 -9.76
CA ASN A 306 -0.85 29.43 -8.88
C ASN A 306 -2.18 29.36 -9.65
N ALA A 307 -2.14 29.10 -10.95
CA ALA A 307 -3.31 29.07 -11.85
C ALA A 307 -3.34 27.76 -12.67
N GLY A 308 -2.67 26.70 -12.21
CA GLY A 308 -2.60 25.42 -12.90
C GLY A 308 -1.87 25.45 -14.25
N ARG A 309 -1.06 26.47 -14.54
CA ARG A 309 -0.30 26.54 -15.81
C ARG A 309 1.07 25.90 -15.66
N THR A 310 1.34 24.92 -16.51
CA THR A 310 2.63 24.26 -16.63
C THR A 310 3.47 24.98 -17.68
N TYR A 311 4.43 25.78 -17.23
CA TYR A 311 5.41 26.41 -18.11
C TYR A 311 6.57 25.45 -18.33
N TYR A 312 6.77 24.97 -19.55
CA TYR A 312 7.82 23.99 -19.85
C TYR A 312 9.14 24.67 -20.26
N LYS A 313 10.26 23.99 -20.03
CA LYS A 313 11.59 24.44 -20.45
C LYS A 313 11.77 24.38 -21.96
N SER A 314 12.63 25.21 -22.53
CA SER A 314 12.96 25.15 -23.97
C SER A 314 13.58 23.80 -24.36
N SER A 315 14.32 23.16 -23.46
CA SER A 315 14.87 21.81 -23.68
C SER A 315 13.78 20.74 -23.82
N SER A 316 12.59 20.96 -23.24
CA SER A 316 11.45 20.05 -23.34
C SER A 316 10.62 20.28 -24.61
N GLU A 317 10.92 21.31 -25.42
CA GLU A 317 10.09 21.69 -26.57
C GLU A 317 9.97 20.56 -27.61
N GLY A 318 11.01 19.75 -27.80
CA GLY A 318 10.97 18.55 -28.65
C GLY A 318 9.92 17.53 -28.17
N SER A 319 9.98 17.16 -26.90
CA SER A 319 9.03 16.27 -26.21
C SER A 319 7.58 16.76 -26.31
N ILE A 320 7.35 18.05 -26.05
CA ILE A 320 6.03 18.69 -26.15
C ILE A 320 5.50 18.72 -27.60
N ASN A 321 6.40 18.85 -28.58
CA ASN A 321 6.05 18.96 -29.99
C ASN A 321 5.87 17.63 -30.72
N LYS A 322 6.25 16.49 -30.12
CA LYS A 322 5.92 15.16 -30.65
C LYS A 322 4.40 14.99 -30.82
N ALA A 323 3.61 15.35 -29.82
CA ALA A 323 2.15 15.22 -29.88
C ALA A 323 1.48 16.27 -30.79
N SER A 324 0.56 15.82 -31.65
CA SER A 324 -0.20 16.69 -32.55
C SER A 324 -1.26 17.53 -31.83
N SER A 325 -1.76 18.57 -32.48
CA SER A 325 -2.88 19.37 -31.96
C SER A 325 -4.13 18.52 -31.69
N ALA A 326 -4.37 17.46 -32.45
CA ALA A 326 -5.50 16.56 -32.23
C ALA A 326 -5.36 15.80 -30.91
N SER A 327 -4.16 15.28 -30.62
CA SER A 327 -3.86 14.61 -29.35
C SER A 327 -3.93 15.58 -28.17
N TRP A 328 -3.32 16.77 -28.27
CA TRP A 328 -3.37 17.81 -27.22
C TRP A 328 -4.80 18.20 -26.83
N ASN A 329 -5.73 18.23 -27.77
CA ASN A 329 -7.11 18.61 -27.49
C ASN A 329 -7.92 17.51 -26.79
N ASN A 330 -7.49 16.25 -26.86
CA ASN A 330 -8.35 15.11 -26.53
C ASN A 330 -7.75 14.10 -25.54
N ASP A 331 -6.48 13.74 -25.72
CA ASP A 331 -5.94 12.49 -25.18
C ASP A 331 -4.69 12.67 -24.31
N VAL A 332 -4.09 13.86 -24.29
CA VAL A 332 -2.90 14.13 -23.46
C VAL A 332 -3.31 14.33 -22.00
N TYR A 333 -2.64 13.58 -21.14
CA TYR A 333 -2.65 13.75 -19.69
C TYR A 333 -1.25 14.07 -19.21
N MET A 334 -1.18 14.72 -18.05
CA MET A 334 0.06 14.97 -17.33
C MET A 334 -0.02 14.28 -15.98
N HIS A 335 1.02 13.53 -15.64
CA HIS A 335 1.28 13.09 -14.27
C HIS A 335 2.41 13.98 -13.74
N MET A 336 2.21 14.60 -12.59
CA MET A 336 3.21 15.48 -11.97
C MET A 336 3.25 15.40 -10.46
N PHE A 337 4.36 15.86 -9.87
CA PHE A 337 4.47 16.26 -8.48
C PHE A 337 4.39 17.80 -8.41
N PRO A 338 3.21 18.39 -8.11
CA PRO A 338 2.96 19.80 -8.39
C PRO A 338 3.56 20.74 -7.35
N LEU A 339 3.68 20.31 -6.09
CA LEU A 339 4.17 21.13 -4.98
C LEU A 339 5.14 20.34 -4.11
N VAL A 340 4.66 19.22 -3.58
CA VAL A 340 5.41 18.28 -2.73
C VAL A 340 5.68 17.00 -3.49
N ASP A 341 6.84 16.38 -3.26
CA ASP A 341 7.28 15.21 -4.01
C ASP A 341 6.75 13.87 -3.45
N TRP A 342 6.00 13.90 -2.34
CA TRP A 342 5.20 12.78 -1.84
C TRP A 342 3.76 12.76 -2.39
N TYR A 343 3.33 13.82 -3.07
CA TYR A 343 1.98 13.97 -3.64
C TYR A 343 2.03 14.06 -5.16
N ASP A 344 1.45 13.09 -5.85
CA ASP A 344 1.26 13.16 -7.29
C ASP A 344 -0.15 13.61 -7.68
N ALA A 345 -0.24 14.22 -8.86
CA ALA A 345 -1.48 14.58 -9.49
C ALA A 345 -1.45 14.08 -10.93
N ARG A 346 -2.58 13.49 -11.36
CA ARG A 346 -2.79 13.11 -12.74
C ARG A 346 -3.96 13.88 -13.33
N VAL A 347 -3.64 14.77 -14.27
CA VAL A 347 -4.57 15.80 -14.74
C VAL A 347 -4.64 15.83 -16.25
N ARG A 348 -5.83 16.12 -16.78
CA ARG A 348 -5.97 16.45 -18.20
C ARG A 348 -5.42 17.86 -18.44
N VAL A 349 -4.81 18.05 -19.61
CA VAL A 349 -4.22 19.32 -20.01
C VAL A 349 -4.98 19.96 -21.17
N SER A 350 -4.90 21.28 -21.26
CA SER A 350 -5.43 22.08 -22.36
C SER A 350 -4.55 21.96 -23.59
N ALA A 351 -5.01 22.51 -24.71
CA ALA A 351 -4.14 22.81 -25.84
C ALA A 351 -2.90 23.61 -25.40
N LYS A 352 -1.75 23.32 -26.02
CA LYS A 352 -0.51 24.06 -25.78
C LYS A 352 -0.59 25.50 -26.32
N ASN A 353 -0.09 26.45 -25.55
CA ASN A 353 0.12 27.82 -25.97
C ASN A 353 1.58 28.00 -26.42
N ALA A 354 1.81 27.95 -27.74
CA ALA A 354 3.15 28.00 -28.31
C ALA A 354 3.87 29.33 -28.00
N GLY A 355 3.17 30.47 -28.06
CA GLY A 355 3.76 31.78 -27.80
C GLY A 355 4.19 31.97 -26.34
N GLY A 356 3.49 31.34 -25.40
CA GLY A 356 3.80 31.42 -23.96
C GLY A 356 4.63 30.26 -23.41
N ARG A 357 4.87 29.20 -24.20
CA ARG A 357 5.48 27.93 -23.76
C ARG A 357 4.84 27.35 -22.50
N TYR A 358 3.52 27.22 -22.52
CA TYR A 358 2.77 26.59 -21.45
C TYR A 358 1.55 25.84 -21.96
N PHE A 359 1.00 24.96 -21.12
CA PHE A 359 -0.34 24.44 -21.21
C PHE A 359 -0.98 24.53 -19.81
N ALA A 360 -2.31 24.60 -19.74
CA ALA A 360 -3.02 24.66 -18.47
C ALA A 360 -3.54 23.27 -18.10
N THR A 361 -3.58 22.96 -16.81
CA THR A 361 -4.42 21.87 -16.31
C THR A 361 -5.88 22.27 -16.53
N THR A 362 -6.72 21.33 -16.92
CA THR A 362 -8.18 21.53 -16.99
C THR A 362 -8.88 20.99 -15.73
N THR A 363 -8.10 20.81 -14.66
CA THR A 363 -8.52 20.18 -13.42
C THR A 363 -9.24 21.16 -12.51
N ASN A 364 -10.21 20.66 -11.75
CA ASN A 364 -10.79 21.33 -10.59
C ASN A 364 -10.16 20.84 -9.27
N GLN A 365 -9.06 20.07 -9.32
CA GLN A 365 -8.35 19.61 -8.14
C GLN A 365 -7.80 20.79 -7.34
N ASN A 366 -7.96 20.71 -6.02
CA ASN A 366 -7.20 21.53 -5.10
C ASN A 366 -5.78 20.97 -5.01
N ALA A 367 -4.78 21.85 -4.90
CA ALA A 367 -3.42 21.38 -4.61
C ALA A 367 -3.33 20.90 -3.15
N PRO A 368 -2.43 19.94 -2.85
CA PRO A 368 -2.14 19.53 -1.47
C PRO A 368 -1.72 20.75 -0.62
N GLY A 369 -2.11 20.74 0.66
CA GLY A 369 -1.71 21.78 1.63
C GLY A 369 -2.60 23.04 1.68
N ASN A 370 -3.76 23.08 1.04
CA ASN A 370 -4.74 24.16 1.24
C ASN A 370 -6.20 23.68 1.14
N PRO A 371 -6.69 22.89 2.12
CA PRO A 371 -8.05 22.32 2.09
C PRO A 371 -9.15 23.39 2.20
N ASP A 372 -8.84 24.59 2.69
CA ASP A 372 -9.85 25.58 3.11
C ASP A 372 -9.95 26.85 2.22
N GLY A 373 -9.07 27.01 1.22
CA GLY A 373 -9.06 28.20 0.36
C GLY A 373 -9.14 27.83 -1.11
N GLY A 374 -10.16 28.33 -1.82
CA GLY A 374 -10.38 28.15 -3.27
C GLY A 374 -9.30 28.76 -4.18
N ASN A 375 -8.03 28.48 -3.90
CA ASN A 375 -6.88 28.80 -4.71
C ASN A 375 -6.65 27.69 -5.73
N ASN A 376 -6.27 28.07 -6.94
CA ASN A 376 -6.06 27.14 -8.04
C ASN A 376 -4.83 26.25 -7.79
N PHE A 377 -4.86 25.05 -8.38
CA PHE A 377 -3.77 24.08 -8.47
C PHE A 377 -2.38 24.75 -8.64
N ARG A 378 -1.60 24.82 -7.54
CA ARG A 378 -0.27 25.43 -7.51
C ARG A 378 0.75 24.45 -8.06
N ILE A 379 1.54 24.91 -9.02
CA ILE A 379 2.66 24.18 -9.61
C ILE A 379 3.92 24.96 -9.27
N VAL A 380 4.91 24.35 -8.64
CA VAL A 380 6.20 24.99 -8.35
C VAL A 380 7.14 24.95 -9.55
N SER A 381 8.16 25.82 -9.52
CA SER A 381 9.29 25.73 -10.45
C SER A 381 10.01 24.41 -10.25
N GLU A 382 10.50 23.82 -11.34
CA GLU A 382 11.23 22.55 -11.33
C GLU A 382 10.44 21.32 -10.86
N ALA A 383 9.11 21.44 -10.77
CA ALA A 383 8.19 20.33 -10.56
C ALA A 383 8.40 19.24 -11.64
N ARG A 384 8.44 17.98 -11.19
CA ARG A 384 8.58 16.79 -12.03
C ARG A 384 7.26 16.48 -12.71
N TYR A 385 7.29 16.22 -14.02
CA TYR A 385 6.12 15.73 -14.74
C TYR A 385 6.48 14.89 -15.97
N TYR A 386 5.55 14.07 -16.42
CA TYR A 386 5.58 13.47 -17.75
C TYR A 386 4.21 13.61 -18.41
N LEU A 387 4.19 13.47 -19.73
CA LEU A 387 2.97 13.48 -20.53
C LEU A 387 2.66 12.06 -20.99
N GLU A 388 1.39 11.71 -21.10
CA GLU A 388 1.00 10.38 -21.58
C GLU A 388 -0.31 10.43 -22.37
N GLY A 389 -0.57 9.35 -23.09
CA GLY A 389 -1.84 9.12 -23.78
C GLY A 389 -1.89 9.56 -25.23
N ALA A 390 -0.97 10.41 -25.69
CA ALA A 390 -0.84 10.73 -27.12
C ALA A 390 -0.37 9.50 -27.92
N ILE A 391 -0.92 9.28 -29.12
CA ILE A 391 -0.47 8.19 -29.98
C ILE A 391 0.96 8.43 -30.50
N GLU A 392 1.34 9.69 -30.66
CA GLU A 392 2.66 10.11 -31.11
C GLU A 392 3.77 9.74 -30.11
N TYR A 393 3.43 9.49 -28.85
CA TYR A 393 4.36 8.99 -27.84
C TYR A 393 4.57 7.48 -27.91
N LEU A 394 3.79 6.74 -28.71
CA LEU A 394 4.04 5.32 -28.94
C LEU A 394 5.25 5.19 -29.87
N ASP A 395 6.44 5.18 -29.29
CA ASP A 395 7.69 5.26 -30.06
C ASP A 395 8.79 4.31 -29.56
N THR A 396 8.56 3.61 -28.44
CA THR A 396 9.54 2.74 -27.79
C THR A 396 8.98 1.33 -27.53
N GLU A 397 9.84 0.31 -27.61
CA GLU A 397 9.45 -1.09 -27.33
C GLU A 397 8.91 -1.21 -25.89
N GLY A 398 7.82 -1.97 -25.71
CA GLY A 398 7.11 -2.12 -24.44
C GLY A 398 5.90 -1.20 -24.28
N GLU A 399 5.76 -0.18 -25.13
CA GLU A 399 4.68 0.78 -25.03
C GLU A 399 3.39 0.34 -25.74
N TYR A 400 2.24 0.79 -25.23
CA TYR A 400 0.93 0.64 -25.86
C TYR A 400 0.09 1.92 -25.86
N HIS A 401 -0.88 1.98 -26.77
CA HIS A 401 -1.89 3.04 -26.83
C HIS A 401 -3.28 2.45 -27.09
N THR A 402 -4.26 2.77 -26.23
CA THR A 402 -5.67 2.43 -26.47
C THR A 402 -6.45 3.67 -26.87
N SER A 403 -7.00 3.67 -28.08
CA SER A 403 -7.60 4.86 -28.69
C SER A 403 -8.99 5.17 -28.15
N LEU A 404 -9.29 6.45 -27.97
CA LEU A 404 -10.62 6.94 -27.61
C LEU A 404 -11.46 7.39 -28.83
N GLY A 405 -10.92 7.26 -30.05
CA GLY A 405 -11.58 7.64 -31.31
C GLY A 405 -11.58 9.13 -31.62
N SER A 406 -10.83 9.92 -30.84
CA SER A 406 -10.71 11.37 -30.89
C SER A 406 -9.76 11.87 -31.99
N VAL A 407 -8.67 11.13 -32.25
CA VAL A 407 -7.67 11.48 -33.28
C VAL A 407 -8.07 10.95 -34.66
N VAL A 408 -8.55 9.70 -34.72
CA VAL A 408 -9.00 9.04 -35.94
C VAL A 408 -10.43 8.52 -35.76
N SER A 409 -11.33 8.91 -36.66
CA SER A 409 -12.71 8.42 -36.62
C SER A 409 -12.76 6.90 -36.81
N GLY A 410 -13.55 6.22 -35.99
CA GLY A 410 -13.69 4.76 -36.04
C GLY A 410 -12.55 3.97 -35.39
N SER A 411 -11.51 4.63 -34.85
CA SER A 411 -10.41 3.95 -34.13
C SER A 411 -10.74 3.65 -32.66
N ARG A 412 -11.92 4.02 -32.18
CA ARG A 412 -12.29 3.88 -30.77
C ARG A 412 -12.13 2.45 -30.25
N GLY A 413 -11.34 2.33 -29.19
CA GLY A 413 -11.02 1.09 -28.48
C GLY A 413 -10.05 0.16 -29.21
N TRP A 414 -9.51 0.57 -30.36
CA TRP A 414 -8.34 -0.10 -30.92
C TRP A 414 -7.14 0.09 -30.00
N THR A 415 -6.43 -1.00 -29.72
CA THR A 415 -5.19 -1.00 -28.94
C THR A 415 -4.02 -1.25 -29.88
N LEU A 416 -3.06 -0.32 -29.90
CA LEU A 416 -1.79 -0.44 -30.59
C LEU A 416 -0.72 -0.82 -29.57
N TYR A 417 0.22 -1.68 -29.98
CA TYR A 417 1.31 -2.16 -29.13
C TYR A 417 2.61 -2.24 -29.93
N TYR A 418 3.71 -1.76 -29.33
CA TYR A 418 5.08 -1.92 -29.84
C TYR A 418 5.79 -3.00 -29.00
N PRO A 419 5.70 -4.29 -29.37
CA PRO A 419 6.29 -5.37 -28.60
C PRO A 419 7.82 -5.34 -28.62
N PRO A 420 8.48 -5.64 -27.49
CA PRO A 420 9.88 -6.04 -27.50
C PRO A 420 10.10 -7.30 -28.35
N ASN A 421 11.32 -7.44 -28.87
CA ASN A 421 11.68 -8.60 -29.67
C ASN A 421 11.53 -9.93 -28.89
N GLY A 422 10.71 -10.83 -29.42
CA GLY A 422 10.47 -12.18 -28.86
C GLY A 422 9.26 -12.29 -27.91
N THR A 423 8.50 -11.21 -27.72
CA THR A 423 7.31 -11.23 -26.86
C THR A 423 6.17 -12.07 -27.45
N ASP A 424 5.59 -12.97 -26.65
CA ASP A 424 4.38 -13.70 -27.03
C ASP A 424 3.12 -12.85 -26.79
N ILE A 425 2.73 -12.11 -27.83
CA ILE A 425 1.57 -11.22 -27.81
C ILE A 425 0.22 -11.95 -27.74
N SER A 426 0.18 -13.29 -27.86
CA SER A 426 -1.07 -14.07 -27.77
C SER A 426 -1.64 -14.13 -26.35
N THR A 427 -0.81 -13.80 -25.36
CA THR A 427 -1.16 -13.77 -23.93
C THR A 427 -1.71 -12.43 -23.48
N ALA A 428 -1.82 -11.44 -24.38
CA ALA A 428 -2.14 -10.08 -24.03
C ALA A 428 -3.54 -9.91 -23.43
N VAL A 429 -3.64 -9.21 -22.30
CA VAL A 429 -4.90 -8.92 -21.60
C VAL A 429 -5.06 -7.42 -21.40
N LEU A 430 -6.20 -6.89 -21.84
CA LEU A 430 -6.58 -5.49 -21.60
C LEU A 430 -7.55 -5.40 -20.42
N SER A 431 -7.21 -4.61 -19.40
CA SER A 431 -8.04 -4.43 -18.20
C SER A 431 -9.29 -3.60 -18.50
N ILE A 432 -10.47 -4.16 -18.21
CA ILE A 432 -11.76 -3.54 -18.57
C ILE A 432 -12.85 -3.69 -17.50
N SER A 433 -12.87 -4.80 -16.76
CA SER A 433 -13.88 -5.04 -15.71
C SER A 433 -13.73 -4.01 -14.60
N ARG A 434 -14.86 -3.53 -14.08
CA ARG A 434 -14.93 -2.63 -12.92
C ARG A 434 -15.21 -3.36 -11.62
N GLN A 435 -15.39 -4.67 -11.69
CA GLN A 435 -15.80 -5.50 -10.57
C GLN A 435 -14.62 -6.34 -10.10
N ASN A 436 -14.55 -6.54 -8.79
CA ASN A 436 -13.61 -7.46 -8.17
C ASN A 436 -13.87 -8.87 -8.72
N ILE A 437 -12.83 -9.57 -9.14
CA ILE A 437 -12.91 -10.92 -9.69
C ILE A 437 -13.19 -11.91 -8.55
N ILE A 438 -12.58 -11.69 -7.39
CA ILE A 438 -12.85 -12.42 -6.15
C ILE A 438 -13.44 -11.45 -5.13
N GLU A 439 -14.52 -11.86 -4.47
CA GLU A 439 -15.16 -11.10 -3.40
C GLU A 439 -15.59 -12.10 -2.32
N VAL A 440 -15.17 -11.87 -1.08
CA VAL A 440 -15.47 -12.74 0.06
C VAL A 440 -16.11 -11.88 1.14
N GLU A 441 -17.35 -12.17 1.52
CA GLU A 441 -18.09 -11.43 2.54
C GLU A 441 -18.64 -12.35 3.65
N GLY A 442 -18.11 -12.29 4.86
CA GLY A 442 -18.67 -13.02 6.01
C GLY A 442 -17.71 -13.16 7.17
N GLU A 443 -18.23 -13.28 8.39
CA GLU A 443 -17.41 -13.24 9.60
C GLU A 443 -16.51 -14.48 9.80
N ASP A 444 -16.94 -15.66 9.34
CA ASP A 444 -16.22 -16.94 9.56
C ASP A 444 -16.24 -17.79 8.28
N MET A 445 -15.28 -17.57 7.38
CA MET A 445 -15.37 -18.06 6.01
C MET A 445 -14.69 -19.41 5.78
N HIS A 446 -13.54 -19.68 6.39
CA HIS A 446 -12.77 -20.93 6.18
C HIS A 446 -12.64 -21.32 4.70
N VAL A 447 -12.20 -20.37 3.87
CA VAL A 447 -12.06 -20.55 2.41
C VAL A 447 -10.61 -20.48 1.99
N SER A 448 -10.24 -21.20 0.93
CA SER A 448 -8.91 -21.10 0.35
C SER A 448 -8.95 -21.02 -1.17
N PHE A 449 -8.03 -20.25 -1.72
CA PHE A 449 -7.78 -20.09 -3.15
C PHE A 449 -6.37 -20.59 -3.44
N GLU A 450 -6.24 -21.55 -4.34
CA GLU A 450 -4.97 -22.24 -4.60
C GLU A 450 -4.66 -22.27 -6.10
N ASN A 451 -3.44 -21.87 -6.48
CA ASN A 451 -2.95 -21.92 -7.85
C ASN A 451 -3.85 -21.23 -8.89
N LEU A 452 -4.28 -20.00 -8.57
CA LEU A 452 -5.12 -19.17 -9.44
C LEU A 452 -4.33 -17.96 -9.97
N ALA A 453 -4.54 -17.61 -11.23
CA ALA A 453 -4.03 -16.39 -11.85
C ALA A 453 -5.17 -15.39 -12.06
N ILE A 454 -5.17 -14.31 -11.29
CA ILE A 454 -6.19 -13.26 -11.29
C ILE A 454 -5.62 -12.04 -12.02
N GLU A 455 -6.24 -11.63 -13.12
CA GLU A 455 -5.63 -10.64 -14.02
C GLU A 455 -6.65 -9.66 -14.64
N GLY A 456 -6.21 -8.41 -14.85
CA GLY A 456 -6.88 -7.46 -15.75
C GLY A 456 -8.06 -6.72 -15.12
N GLY A 457 -7.88 -6.24 -13.90
CA GLY A 457 -8.87 -5.47 -13.15
C GLY A 457 -8.79 -3.99 -13.50
N ARG A 458 -9.94 -3.37 -13.78
CA ARG A 458 -10.10 -1.91 -13.90
C ARG A 458 -11.01 -1.30 -12.82
N GLY A 459 -11.44 -2.14 -11.88
CA GLY A 459 -12.13 -1.70 -10.67
C GLY A 459 -11.15 -1.14 -9.66
N MET A 460 -11.61 -0.99 -8.41
CA MET A 460 -10.69 -0.65 -7.33
C MET A 460 -9.75 -1.82 -7.01
N HIS A 461 -10.24 -3.07 -7.11
CA HIS A 461 -9.50 -4.27 -6.73
C HIS A 461 -9.68 -5.43 -7.71
N LEU A 462 -8.71 -6.35 -7.73
CA LEU A 462 -8.85 -7.70 -8.28
C LEU A 462 -9.57 -8.63 -7.30
N ALA A 463 -9.24 -8.52 -6.01
CA ALA A 463 -9.87 -9.26 -4.93
C ALA A 463 -10.25 -8.36 -3.75
N ALA A 464 -11.39 -8.64 -3.12
CA ALA A 464 -11.78 -7.99 -1.88
C ALA A 464 -12.22 -9.04 -0.85
N VAL A 465 -11.71 -8.94 0.38
CA VAL A 465 -11.90 -9.94 1.44
C VAL A 465 -12.34 -9.24 2.71
N TYR A 466 -13.63 -9.38 3.00
CA TYR A 466 -14.31 -8.84 4.18
C TYR A 466 -14.69 -10.00 5.10
N GLY A 467 -13.77 -10.47 5.96
CA GLY A 467 -14.03 -11.67 6.76
C GLY A 467 -12.85 -12.25 7.54
N ARG A 468 -12.95 -13.56 7.88
CA ARG A 468 -11.90 -14.29 8.60
C ARG A 468 -11.57 -15.65 7.99
N TYR A 469 -10.35 -16.13 8.25
CA TYR A 469 -9.86 -17.46 7.85
C TYR A 469 -9.95 -17.69 6.33
N THR A 470 -9.34 -16.77 5.57
CA THR A 470 -9.22 -16.87 4.12
C THR A 470 -7.76 -16.99 3.73
N ASP A 471 -7.44 -18.02 2.95
CA ASP A 471 -6.06 -18.29 2.54
C ASP A 471 -5.90 -18.20 1.01
N PHE A 472 -4.91 -17.47 0.55
CA PHE A 472 -4.44 -17.50 -0.83
C PHE A 472 -3.08 -18.19 -0.87
N TYR A 473 -2.97 -19.23 -1.69
CA TYR A 473 -1.75 -20.01 -1.84
C TYR A 473 -1.38 -20.15 -3.31
N GLN A 474 -0.13 -19.81 -3.66
CA GLN A 474 0.35 -19.92 -5.04
C GLN A 474 -0.52 -19.17 -6.05
N CYS A 475 -1.09 -18.04 -5.62
CA CYS A 475 -1.91 -17.20 -6.50
C CYS A 475 -1.08 -16.07 -7.11
N SER A 476 -1.40 -15.67 -8.34
CA SER A 476 -0.81 -14.49 -8.98
C SER A 476 -1.87 -13.43 -9.23
N PHE A 477 -1.59 -12.20 -8.81
CA PHE A 477 -2.42 -11.01 -9.02
C PHE A 477 -1.66 -10.07 -9.95
N VAL A 478 -2.24 -9.79 -11.12
CA VAL A 478 -1.53 -9.08 -12.18
C VAL A 478 -2.42 -8.02 -12.82
N ASN A 479 -1.84 -6.88 -13.20
CA ASN A 479 -2.51 -5.86 -14.02
C ASN A 479 -3.81 -5.36 -13.34
N SER A 480 -3.63 -4.71 -12.19
CA SER A 480 -4.70 -3.95 -11.56
C SER A 480 -4.55 -2.47 -11.86
N ALA A 481 -5.64 -1.87 -12.33
CA ALA A 481 -5.77 -0.44 -12.59
C ALA A 481 -5.45 0.48 -11.41
N LEU A 482 -5.74 0.01 -10.20
CA LEU A 482 -5.54 0.73 -8.95
C LEU A 482 -4.96 -0.28 -7.95
N ASP A 483 -5.67 -0.62 -6.89
CA ASP A 483 -5.17 -1.54 -5.88
C ASP A 483 -5.40 -3.00 -6.33
N MET A 484 -4.59 -3.98 -5.92
CA MET A 484 -4.87 -5.38 -6.30
C MET A 484 -5.82 -6.06 -5.33
N VAL A 485 -5.51 -5.98 -4.04
CA VAL A 485 -6.27 -6.69 -3.01
C VAL A 485 -6.64 -5.75 -1.89
N ASP A 486 -7.91 -5.82 -1.50
CA ASP A 486 -8.45 -5.12 -0.35
C ASP A 486 -8.86 -6.15 0.70
N VAL A 487 -8.36 -5.99 1.93
CA VAL A 487 -8.64 -6.88 3.05
C VAL A 487 -9.12 -6.04 4.21
N TYR A 488 -10.28 -6.39 4.74
CA TYR A 488 -10.78 -5.90 6.02
C TYR A 488 -11.23 -7.11 6.81
N GLY A 489 -10.37 -7.57 7.71
CA GLY A 489 -10.56 -8.89 8.30
C GLY A 489 -9.39 -9.37 9.15
N THR A 490 -9.50 -10.60 9.66
CA THR A 490 -8.47 -11.20 10.51
C THR A 490 -8.15 -12.63 10.07
N TYR A 491 -6.92 -13.07 10.30
CA TYR A 491 -6.41 -14.38 9.87
C TYR A 491 -6.58 -14.60 8.35
N ILE A 492 -6.26 -13.56 7.58
CA ILE A 492 -6.20 -13.59 6.12
C ILE A 492 -4.75 -13.78 5.72
N THR A 493 -4.47 -14.79 4.90
CA THR A 493 -3.09 -15.18 4.59
C THR A 493 -2.84 -15.21 3.09
N PHE A 494 -1.70 -14.67 2.67
CA PHE A 494 -1.16 -14.79 1.32
C PHE A 494 0.17 -15.50 1.41
N ARG A 495 0.30 -16.64 0.74
CA ARG A 495 1.48 -17.49 0.83
C ARG A 495 1.95 -17.92 -0.55
N ASP A 496 3.24 -17.73 -0.82
CA ASP A 496 3.83 -18.06 -2.11
C ASP A 496 3.07 -17.38 -3.27
N CYS A 497 2.59 -16.16 -3.03
CA CYS A 497 1.80 -15.41 -3.99
C CYS A 497 2.70 -14.42 -4.76
N THR A 498 2.22 -13.99 -5.93
CA THR A 498 2.85 -12.93 -6.72
C THR A 498 1.87 -11.79 -6.92
N PHE A 499 2.32 -10.57 -6.71
CA PHE A 499 1.58 -9.33 -6.96
C PHE A 499 2.43 -8.46 -7.88
N GLU A 500 1.99 -8.25 -9.11
CA GLU A 500 2.80 -7.57 -10.14
C GLU A 500 1.98 -6.60 -11.01
N GLY A 501 2.38 -5.33 -11.05
CA GLY A 501 1.72 -4.33 -11.90
C GLY A 501 0.44 -3.78 -11.27
N ALA A 502 0.55 -3.22 -10.06
CA ALA A 502 -0.54 -2.50 -9.42
C ALA A 502 -0.49 -1.02 -9.80
N GLY A 503 -1.64 -0.46 -10.16
CA GLY A 503 -1.80 0.95 -10.42
C GLY A 503 -1.56 1.79 -9.17
N GLY A 504 -2.09 1.34 -8.02
CA GLY A 504 -1.91 1.89 -6.68
C GLY A 504 -1.22 0.86 -5.77
N SER A 505 -1.82 0.56 -4.62
CA SER A 505 -1.25 -0.38 -3.65
C SER A 505 -1.40 -1.83 -4.11
N ALA A 506 -0.41 -2.69 -3.87
CA ALA A 506 -0.64 -4.11 -4.17
C ALA A 506 -1.66 -4.71 -3.18
N ILE A 507 -1.49 -4.46 -1.88
CA ILE A 507 -2.42 -4.96 -0.87
C ILE A 507 -2.74 -3.84 0.13
N ARG A 508 -4.03 -3.63 0.40
CA ARG A 508 -4.51 -2.86 1.55
C ARG A 508 -5.09 -3.84 2.56
N MET A 509 -4.59 -3.82 3.79
CA MET A 509 -4.90 -4.84 4.77
C MET A 509 -5.30 -4.23 6.10
N GLY A 510 -6.58 -3.93 6.27
CA GLY A 510 -7.25 -3.41 7.47
C GLY A 510 -7.69 -4.45 8.50
N ASP A 511 -7.94 -4.00 9.73
CA ASP A 511 -8.89 -4.69 10.61
C ASP A 511 -10.34 -4.47 10.11
N ASP A 512 -11.34 -5.05 10.77
CA ASP A 512 -12.74 -5.00 10.32
C ASP A 512 -13.46 -3.66 10.57
N ARG A 513 -12.74 -2.59 10.97
CA ARG A 513 -13.37 -1.33 11.37
C ARG A 513 -12.86 -0.14 10.58
N ASP A 514 -13.83 0.63 10.10
CA ASP A 514 -13.60 1.90 9.41
C ASP A 514 -13.26 3.00 10.45
N PHE A 515 -12.16 3.71 10.19
CA PHE A 515 -11.69 4.87 10.96
C PHE A 515 -12.81 5.91 11.16
N ASP A 516 -13.64 6.11 10.13
CA ASP A 516 -14.64 7.16 10.10
C ASP A 516 -15.97 6.78 10.78
N THR A 517 -16.34 5.50 10.81
CA THR A 517 -17.65 5.08 11.32
C THR A 517 -17.63 4.55 12.75
N ASP A 518 -16.52 3.94 13.16
CA ASP A 518 -16.50 3.03 14.33
C ASP A 518 -15.69 3.56 15.52
N GLY A 519 -15.55 4.90 15.62
CA GLY A 519 -14.75 5.57 16.65
C GLY A 519 -14.76 4.92 18.06
N TYR A 520 -13.65 5.14 18.79
CA TYR A 520 -13.24 4.54 20.07
C TYR A 520 -12.52 3.18 20.01
N GLY A 521 -12.62 2.45 18.90
CA GLY A 521 -12.02 1.11 18.78
C GLY A 521 -10.70 1.00 18.03
N PHE A 522 -10.31 2.04 17.28
CA PHE A 522 -9.30 1.96 16.21
C PHE A 522 -8.07 1.14 16.58
N GLY A 523 -7.85 0.09 15.79
CA GLY A 523 -6.58 -0.59 15.70
C GLY A 523 -6.20 -1.58 16.80
N LEU A 524 -6.88 -1.65 17.95
CA LEU A 524 -6.46 -2.59 19.00
C LEU A 524 -6.86 -4.06 18.77
N LEU A 525 -7.55 -4.38 17.68
CA LEU A 525 -7.97 -5.76 17.43
C LEU A 525 -6.84 -6.54 16.77
N GLU A 526 -6.61 -7.74 17.31
CA GLU A 526 -5.74 -8.71 16.67
C GLU A 526 -6.29 -9.02 15.29
N SER A 527 -5.51 -8.68 14.28
CA SER A 527 -5.76 -9.03 12.89
C SER A 527 -5.07 -10.33 12.54
N GLY A 528 -3.83 -10.54 12.97
CA GLY A 528 -3.13 -11.81 12.71
C GLY A 528 -3.08 -12.16 11.22
N ASN A 529 -3.14 -11.16 10.33
CA ASN A 529 -3.03 -11.37 8.90
C ASN A 529 -1.57 -11.63 8.53
N GLY A 530 -1.35 -12.33 7.42
CA GLY A 530 -0.03 -12.81 7.03
C GLY A 530 0.24 -12.66 5.55
N ILE A 531 1.39 -12.10 5.19
CA ILE A 531 1.93 -12.18 3.82
C ILE A 531 3.31 -12.81 3.92
N VAL A 532 3.46 -13.97 3.30
CA VAL A 532 4.66 -14.77 3.44
C VAL A 532 5.13 -15.40 2.15
N ASP A 533 6.45 -15.57 2.04
CA ASP A 533 7.10 -16.25 0.92
C ASP A 533 6.68 -15.67 -0.44
N SER A 534 6.24 -14.41 -0.52
CA SER A 534 5.60 -13.81 -1.69
C SER A 534 6.51 -12.82 -2.43
N LEU A 535 6.16 -12.50 -3.67
CA LEU A 535 6.75 -11.42 -4.47
C LEU A 535 5.74 -10.27 -4.61
N VAL A 536 6.17 -9.05 -4.32
CA VAL A 536 5.41 -7.83 -4.53
C VAL A 536 6.25 -6.87 -5.38
N SER A 537 5.79 -6.57 -6.59
CA SER A 537 6.59 -5.89 -7.63
C SER A 537 5.74 -4.90 -8.42
N ASP A 538 6.37 -3.84 -8.93
CA ASP A 538 5.78 -2.94 -9.93
C ASP A 538 4.42 -2.35 -9.49
N PHE A 539 4.34 -1.93 -8.24
CA PHE A 539 3.18 -1.22 -7.69
C PHE A 539 3.41 0.30 -7.74
N ALA A 540 2.40 1.08 -7.36
CA ALA A 540 2.42 2.55 -7.49
C ALA A 540 2.65 3.04 -8.92
N SER A 541 2.32 2.22 -9.94
CA SER A 541 2.69 2.52 -11.33
C SER A 541 1.91 3.71 -11.88
N SER A 542 0.70 3.94 -11.36
CA SER A 542 -0.21 4.94 -11.91
C SER A 542 -0.79 5.96 -10.92
N CYS A 543 -1.00 5.53 -9.68
CA CYS A 543 -1.30 6.31 -8.50
C CYS A 543 -0.07 6.14 -7.61
N ARG A 544 0.65 7.22 -7.32
CA ARG A 544 1.87 7.11 -6.51
C ARG A 544 1.58 7.47 -5.09
N HIS A 545 0.89 8.58 -4.85
CA HIS A 545 0.53 9.07 -3.54
C HIS A 545 -0.10 7.96 -2.68
N TYR A 546 0.51 7.70 -1.51
CA TYR A 546 0.14 6.65 -0.56
C TYR A 546 -0.24 5.32 -1.25
N SER A 547 0.68 4.80 -2.07
CA SER A 547 0.47 3.61 -2.89
C SER A 547 1.54 2.56 -2.68
N GLU A 548 1.37 1.79 -1.62
CA GLU A 548 2.41 0.91 -1.11
C GLU A 548 2.29 -0.51 -1.64
N GLY A 549 3.36 -1.29 -1.49
CA GLY A 549 3.27 -2.72 -1.72
C GLY A 549 2.24 -3.32 -0.76
N LEU A 550 2.26 -2.86 0.49
CA LEU A 550 1.39 -3.30 1.54
C LEU A 550 1.05 -2.15 2.50
N SER A 551 -0.21 -1.76 2.57
CA SER A 551 -0.71 -0.88 3.64
C SER A 551 -1.24 -1.75 4.79
N LEU A 552 -0.60 -1.65 5.96
CA LEU A 552 -0.88 -2.47 7.13
C LEU A 552 -1.76 -1.76 8.16
N GLY A 553 -2.97 -2.28 8.23
CA GLY A 553 -4.03 -2.10 9.22
C GLY A 553 -4.09 -3.23 10.26
N GLY A 554 -4.51 -2.99 11.51
CA GLY A 554 -4.68 -4.02 12.54
C GLY A 554 -3.45 -4.42 13.37
N TYR A 555 -3.63 -5.17 14.48
CA TYR A 555 -2.52 -5.64 15.33
C TYR A 555 -2.06 -7.06 14.99
N GLY A 556 -0.76 -7.31 15.19
CA GLY A 556 -0.22 -8.66 15.15
C GLY A 556 -0.05 -9.23 13.74
N ASN A 557 0.02 -8.38 12.72
CA ASN A 557 0.26 -8.80 11.35
C ASN A 557 1.70 -9.33 11.16
N LEU A 558 1.86 -10.28 10.24
CA LEU A 558 3.13 -10.89 9.89
C LEU A 558 3.46 -10.66 8.41
N VAL A 559 4.60 -10.03 8.15
CA VAL A 559 5.17 -9.87 6.82
C VAL A 559 6.53 -10.53 6.84
N SER A 560 6.65 -11.73 6.27
CA SER A 560 7.90 -12.48 6.36
C SER A 560 8.32 -13.24 5.12
N ASN A 561 9.63 -13.30 4.86
CA ASN A 561 10.20 -13.99 3.70
C ASN A 561 9.64 -13.47 2.36
N ASN A 562 9.30 -12.18 2.24
CA ASN A 562 8.85 -11.62 0.98
C ASN A 562 9.99 -10.95 0.22
N HIS A 563 9.79 -10.74 -1.08
CA HIS A 563 10.60 -9.89 -1.91
C HIS A 563 9.74 -8.72 -2.40
N PHE A 564 10.09 -7.51 -1.96
CA PHE A 564 9.49 -6.26 -2.45
C PHE A 564 10.47 -5.60 -3.40
N ARG A 565 10.02 -5.23 -4.60
CA ARG A 565 10.90 -4.53 -5.55
C ARG A 565 10.19 -3.59 -6.52
N SER A 566 10.97 -2.75 -7.19
CA SER A 566 10.54 -1.93 -8.33
C SER A 566 9.32 -1.07 -8.02
N SER A 567 9.49 -0.15 -7.09
CA SER A 567 8.43 0.79 -6.76
C SER A 567 8.92 2.21 -6.56
N ASN A 568 8.03 3.13 -6.93
CA ASN A 568 8.19 4.54 -6.71
C ASN A 568 7.80 5.00 -5.29
N MET A 569 7.21 4.12 -4.49
CA MET A 569 6.72 4.37 -3.12
C MET A 569 7.17 3.30 -2.13
N ALA A 570 6.85 3.49 -0.85
CA ALA A 570 7.04 2.53 0.23
C ALA A 570 6.58 1.11 -0.13
N ALA A 571 7.38 0.12 0.26
CA ALA A 571 6.97 -1.28 0.15
C ALA A 571 5.95 -1.65 1.22
N VAL A 572 6.10 -1.12 2.43
CA VAL A 572 5.14 -1.31 3.51
C VAL A 572 4.90 0.04 4.19
N ASP A 573 3.65 0.49 4.22
CA ASP A 573 3.19 1.54 5.13
C ASP A 573 2.43 0.91 6.29
N ILE A 574 2.65 1.44 7.48
CA ILE A 574 2.26 0.79 8.72
C ILE A 574 1.67 1.83 9.65
N ALA A 575 0.40 1.62 9.99
CA ALA A 575 -0.36 2.55 10.81
C ALA A 575 -0.83 1.92 12.14
N LEU A 576 -0.16 0.86 12.68
CA LEU A 576 -0.61 0.08 13.86
C LEU A 576 0.49 -0.55 14.76
N GLY A 577 0.11 -1.40 15.73
CA GLY A 577 1.02 -2.05 16.69
C GLY A 577 1.25 -3.54 16.46
N MET A 578 2.31 -4.07 17.07
CA MET A 578 2.70 -5.49 17.05
C MET A 578 2.89 -6.12 15.65
N ALA A 579 3.07 -5.32 14.61
CA ALA A 579 3.43 -5.81 13.29
C ALA A 579 4.86 -6.36 13.30
N ARG A 580 5.06 -7.47 12.59
CA ARG A 580 6.38 -8.10 12.44
C ARG A 580 6.77 -8.18 10.98
N ILE A 581 7.89 -7.54 10.67
CA ILE A 581 8.46 -7.45 9.32
C ILE A 581 9.82 -8.14 9.36
N LEU A 582 9.82 -9.42 8.99
CA LEU A 582 10.91 -10.34 9.28
C LEU A 582 11.46 -11.03 8.04
N HIS A 583 12.77 -11.06 7.86
CA HIS A 583 13.41 -11.85 6.79
C HIS A 583 12.98 -11.48 5.36
N ASN A 584 12.57 -10.25 5.11
CA ASN A 584 12.20 -9.78 3.77
C ASN A 584 13.44 -9.26 3.03
N ALA A 585 13.32 -9.18 1.71
CA ALA A 585 14.25 -8.45 0.85
C ALA A 585 13.53 -7.27 0.18
N PHE A 586 14.12 -6.09 0.27
CA PHE A 586 13.64 -4.85 -0.33
C PHE A 586 14.70 -4.35 -1.31
N SER A 587 14.31 -4.13 -2.56
CA SER A 587 15.23 -3.58 -3.57
C SER A 587 14.56 -2.64 -4.56
N HIS A 588 15.18 -1.48 -4.82
CA HIS A 588 14.61 -0.45 -5.69
C HIS A 588 13.19 -0.04 -5.25
N ILE A 589 13.06 0.27 -3.96
CA ILE A 589 11.82 0.78 -3.36
C ILE A 589 11.97 2.28 -3.09
N SER A 590 10.85 3.00 -3.18
CA SER A 590 10.79 4.45 -2.95
C SER A 590 11.68 5.25 -3.91
N ASP A 591 11.95 4.78 -5.13
CA ASP A 591 12.88 5.48 -6.04
C ASP A 591 12.27 6.69 -6.77
N GLY A 592 10.94 6.84 -6.71
CA GLY A 592 10.20 7.87 -7.44
C GLY A 592 9.64 8.99 -6.57
N SER A 593 9.51 8.77 -5.28
CA SER A 593 8.95 9.70 -4.29
C SER A 593 10.03 10.15 -3.30
N TYR A 594 9.89 11.35 -2.75
CA TYR A 594 10.69 11.81 -1.61
C TYR A 594 9.78 11.97 -0.40
N ASP A 595 10.38 12.08 0.78
CA ASP A 595 9.69 12.02 2.07
C ASP A 595 9.03 10.66 2.28
N ASP A 596 9.79 9.62 1.98
CA ASP A 596 9.30 8.24 1.97
C ASP A 596 10.42 7.25 2.31
N GLY A 597 10.08 6.00 2.59
CA GLY A 597 11.05 4.95 2.80
C GLY A 597 10.58 3.57 2.41
N ALA A 598 11.50 2.60 2.34
CA ALA A 598 11.10 1.24 1.96
C ALA A 598 10.07 0.66 2.95
N LEU A 599 10.25 0.96 4.23
CA LEU A 599 9.21 0.91 5.24
C LEU A 599 8.89 2.35 5.63
N HIS A 600 7.63 2.73 5.56
CA HIS A 600 7.12 4.02 6.03
C HIS A 600 6.19 3.79 7.21
N TRP A 601 6.21 4.69 8.18
CA TRP A 601 5.47 4.54 9.42
C TRP A 601 4.90 5.88 9.86
N VAL A 602 3.59 6.05 9.74
CA VAL A 602 2.91 7.23 10.28
C VAL A 602 2.15 6.79 11.53
N ALA A 603 2.61 7.21 12.71
CA ALA A 603 1.90 6.86 13.92
C ALA A 603 0.68 7.75 14.13
N GLU A 604 -0.50 7.17 13.99
CA GLU A 604 -1.78 7.83 14.33
C GLU A 604 -2.10 7.67 15.84
N SER A 605 -1.34 6.84 16.54
CA SER A 605 -1.63 6.44 17.90
C SER A 605 -0.37 6.07 18.72
N PRO A 606 -0.25 6.55 19.97
CA PRO A 606 0.80 6.10 20.90
C PRO A 606 0.75 4.59 21.26
N MET A 607 -0.28 3.89 20.77
CA MET A 607 -0.48 2.46 21.00
C MET A 607 0.19 1.57 19.97
N GLU A 608 0.66 2.14 18.87
CA GLU A 608 1.37 1.47 17.78
C GLU A 608 2.76 1.00 18.22
N ARG A 609 2.75 0.10 19.20
CA ARG A 609 3.91 -0.34 19.98
C ARG A 609 4.16 -1.81 19.72
N GLY A 610 5.37 -2.24 20.04
CA GLY A 610 5.77 -3.65 19.95
C GLY A 610 5.99 -4.10 18.51
N ASN A 611 6.18 -3.14 17.61
CA ASN A 611 6.51 -3.39 16.22
C ASN A 611 7.96 -3.86 16.10
N GLU A 612 8.20 -4.76 15.16
CA GLU A 612 9.51 -5.39 14.96
C GLU A 612 9.90 -5.43 13.49
N VAL A 613 11.04 -4.83 13.17
CA VAL A 613 11.69 -4.89 11.86
C VAL A 613 13.01 -5.63 12.03
N ALA A 614 13.06 -6.89 11.61
CA ALA A 614 14.24 -7.70 11.87
C ALA A 614 14.69 -8.63 10.74
N TYR A 615 16.01 -8.80 10.64
CA TYR A 615 16.67 -9.74 9.73
C TYR A 615 16.33 -9.51 8.24
N ASN A 616 15.93 -8.30 7.87
CA ASN A 616 15.64 -7.94 6.49
C ASN A 616 16.92 -7.53 5.75
N VAL A 617 16.87 -7.61 4.43
CA VAL A 617 17.90 -7.10 3.53
C VAL A 617 17.32 -5.93 2.74
N PHE A 618 17.95 -4.76 2.87
CA PHE A 618 17.63 -3.56 2.11
C PHE A 618 18.76 -3.31 1.11
N PHE A 619 18.45 -3.29 -0.18
CA PHE A 619 19.44 -3.26 -1.24
C PHE A 619 19.09 -2.17 -2.26
N ARG A 620 19.86 -1.08 -2.28
CA ARG A 620 19.66 0.04 -3.23
C ARG A 620 18.21 0.57 -3.25
N ASN A 621 17.55 0.69 -2.08
CA ASN A 621 16.29 1.43 -2.03
C ASN A 621 16.58 2.91 -1.95
N GLY A 622 15.75 3.66 -2.64
CA GLY A 622 15.98 5.07 -2.77
C GLY A 622 17.34 5.27 -3.43
N VAL A 623 17.40 5.11 -4.74
CA VAL A 623 18.59 5.47 -5.52
C VAL A 623 18.25 6.42 -6.66
N SER A 624 17.14 7.15 -6.52
CA SER A 624 16.71 8.21 -7.42
C SER A 624 17.86 9.16 -7.75
N THR A 625 18.21 9.27 -9.03
CA THR A 625 19.20 10.26 -9.48
C THR A 625 18.58 11.63 -9.72
N GLU A 626 17.25 11.74 -9.59
CA GLU A 626 16.52 12.97 -9.84
C GLU A 626 16.63 13.89 -8.61
N PRO A 627 16.97 15.18 -8.75
CA PRO A 627 16.97 16.07 -7.61
C PRO A 627 15.53 16.36 -7.16
N CYS A 628 15.32 16.40 -5.84
CA CYS A 628 14.06 16.77 -5.22
C CYS A 628 13.84 18.30 -5.27
N ASN A 629 12.59 18.73 -5.07
CA ASN A 629 12.30 20.15 -4.94
C ASN A 629 12.74 20.69 -3.57
N ALA A 630 13.51 21.78 -3.52
CA ALA A 630 13.97 22.39 -2.26
C ALA A 630 12.84 22.97 -1.39
N GLU A 631 11.65 23.19 -1.94
CA GLU A 631 10.46 23.59 -1.16
C GLU A 631 9.86 22.42 -0.34
N THR A 632 10.48 21.24 -0.37
CA THR A 632 9.92 19.98 0.16
C THR A 632 10.95 19.20 0.99
N SER A 633 10.48 18.25 1.80
CA SER A 633 11.29 17.24 2.47
C SER A 633 11.92 16.31 1.43
N CYS A 634 13.26 16.24 1.45
CA CYS A 634 14.06 15.48 0.50
C CYS A 634 14.70 14.24 1.12
N TYR A 635 13.98 13.61 2.04
CA TYR A 635 14.45 12.42 2.74
C TYR A 635 14.01 11.17 2.01
N GLN A 636 14.92 10.21 1.93
CA GLN A 636 14.56 8.85 1.55
C GLN A 636 15.28 7.86 2.47
N ALA A 637 14.52 7.03 3.16
CA ALA A 637 15.06 6.07 4.11
C ALA A 637 14.78 4.61 3.72
N ASP A 638 15.53 3.64 4.24
CA ASP A 638 15.08 2.24 4.18
C ASP A 638 13.97 2.01 5.22
N VAL A 639 14.13 2.57 6.42
CA VAL A 639 13.11 2.61 7.46
C VAL A 639 12.85 4.07 7.80
N TYR A 640 11.69 4.58 7.40
CA TYR A 640 11.22 5.92 7.72
C TYR A 640 10.11 5.83 8.78
N MET A 641 10.45 6.22 10.00
CA MET A 641 9.51 6.48 11.06
C MET A 641 9.12 7.95 11.02
N ASP A 642 7.93 8.25 10.54
CA ASP A 642 7.38 9.59 10.43
C ASP A 642 6.86 10.09 11.79
N ASP A 643 6.19 11.25 11.79
CA ASP A 643 5.71 11.95 12.98
C ASP A 643 5.06 11.00 14.02
N MET A 644 5.58 11.03 15.25
CA MET A 644 5.15 10.22 16.42
C MET A 644 5.49 8.72 16.41
N ALA A 645 6.06 8.16 15.35
CA ALA A 645 6.31 6.73 15.28
C ALA A 645 7.34 6.27 16.32
N GLY A 646 6.99 5.26 17.14
CA GLY A 646 7.78 4.87 18.31
C GLY A 646 7.55 3.42 18.76
N ALA A 647 8.18 3.05 19.88
CA ALA A 647 8.05 1.77 20.56
C ALA A 647 8.28 0.56 19.65
N MET A 648 9.33 0.65 18.83
CA MET A 648 9.69 -0.31 17.80
C MET A 648 11.09 -0.89 18.06
N SER A 649 11.29 -2.13 17.66
CA SER A 649 12.62 -2.75 17.60
C SER A 649 13.07 -2.94 16.15
N ILE A 650 14.21 -2.35 15.78
CA ILE A 650 14.83 -2.47 14.47
C ILE A 650 16.19 -3.16 14.65
N HIS A 651 16.29 -4.45 14.28
CA HIS A 651 17.51 -5.20 14.58
C HIS A 651 17.90 -6.30 13.60
N GLY A 652 19.20 -6.60 13.56
CA GLY A 652 19.72 -7.70 12.73
C GLY A 652 19.55 -7.51 11.22
N ASN A 653 19.17 -6.32 10.75
CA ASN A 653 18.97 -6.02 9.33
C ASN A 653 20.30 -5.74 8.63
N VAL A 654 20.33 -5.93 7.31
CA VAL A 654 21.46 -5.60 6.45
C VAL A 654 21.04 -4.53 5.45
N PHE A 655 21.70 -3.38 5.48
CA PHE A 655 21.46 -2.24 4.61
C PHE A 655 22.64 -2.09 3.65
N ILE A 656 22.38 -2.12 2.35
CA ILE A 656 23.39 -2.02 1.29
C ILE A 656 23.05 -0.83 0.41
N LYS A 657 23.83 0.25 0.56
CA LYS A 657 23.76 1.48 -0.24
C LYS A 657 25.15 1.75 -0.81
N ASP A 658 25.40 1.45 -2.07
CA ASP A 658 26.74 1.56 -2.67
C ASP A 658 26.84 2.62 -3.78
N LYS A 659 25.70 3.10 -4.28
CA LYS A 659 25.62 4.03 -5.39
C LYS A 659 24.52 5.04 -5.19
N VAL A 660 24.89 6.29 -4.98
CA VAL A 660 24.14 7.39 -5.59
C VAL A 660 25.16 8.45 -5.98
N GLU A 661 25.69 8.48 -7.20
CA GLU A 661 26.31 9.75 -7.62
C GLU A 661 25.19 10.77 -7.80
N GLN A 662 24.89 11.52 -6.73
CA GLN A 662 24.01 12.67 -6.85
C GLN A 662 24.79 13.74 -7.59
N SER A 663 24.28 14.14 -8.75
CA SER A 663 24.74 15.39 -9.34
C SER A 663 24.48 16.51 -8.33
N ALA A 664 25.42 17.45 -8.21
CA ALA A 664 25.19 18.64 -7.40
C ALA A 664 23.84 19.27 -7.78
N PRO A 665 23.02 19.71 -6.81
CA PRO A 665 21.77 20.39 -7.09
C PRO A 665 22.04 21.51 -8.11
N PRO A 666 21.35 21.53 -9.26
CA PRO A 666 21.74 22.41 -10.37
C PRO A 666 21.53 23.90 -10.03
N ASN A 667 20.78 24.21 -8.98
CA ASN A 667 20.68 25.51 -8.33
C ASN A 667 20.00 25.37 -6.93
N ASN A 668 19.82 26.47 -6.21
CA ASN A 668 19.24 26.50 -4.86
C ASN A 668 17.74 26.14 -4.79
N ASN A 669 17.05 25.94 -5.91
CA ASN A 669 15.67 25.45 -5.92
C ASN A 669 15.59 23.92 -5.80
N TYR A 670 16.74 23.25 -5.75
CA TYR A 670 16.86 21.82 -5.52
C TYR A 670 17.60 21.59 -4.22
N ALA A 671 17.12 20.66 -3.43
CA ALA A 671 17.88 20.12 -2.33
C ALA A 671 18.60 18.85 -2.81
N ALA A 672 19.72 18.54 -2.15
CA ALA A 672 20.30 17.23 -2.29
C ALA A 672 19.38 16.23 -1.58
N ILE A 673 19.32 15.02 -2.11
CA ILE A 673 18.56 13.96 -1.46
C ILE A 673 19.34 13.52 -0.22
N GLU A 674 18.68 13.43 0.91
CA GLU A 674 19.24 12.84 2.12
C GLU A 674 18.90 11.36 2.16
N TRP A 675 19.87 10.52 1.81
CA TRP A 675 19.76 9.07 1.87
C TRP A 675 20.08 8.55 3.25
N LEU A 676 19.08 7.97 3.89
CA LEU A 676 19.17 7.44 5.24
C LEU A 676 18.92 5.93 5.20
N ALA A 677 19.53 5.17 6.12
CA ALA A 677 19.08 3.78 6.30
C ALA A 677 17.92 3.76 7.29
N ILE A 678 18.03 4.49 8.40
CA ILE A 678 16.94 4.64 9.38
C ILE A 678 16.73 6.15 9.65
N LEU A 679 15.52 6.63 9.44
CA LEU A 679 15.06 7.96 9.83
C LEU A 679 13.99 7.83 10.91
N VAL A 680 14.22 8.51 12.04
CA VAL A 680 13.27 8.62 13.16
C VAL A 680 12.85 10.08 13.29
N ASN A 681 11.72 10.44 12.70
CA ASN A 681 11.15 11.78 12.72
C ASN A 681 10.27 11.99 13.96
N GLY A 682 10.90 11.98 15.14
CA GLY A 682 10.20 11.98 16.43
C GLY A 682 9.88 10.57 16.96
N GLY A 683 9.25 10.51 18.14
CA GLY A 683 8.80 9.26 18.77
C GLY A 683 9.77 8.61 19.77
N ALA A 684 9.20 7.84 20.70
CA ALA A 684 9.88 7.32 21.89
C ALA A 684 9.99 5.79 21.92
N ASP A 685 10.87 5.24 22.76
CA ASP A 685 11.08 3.81 23.01
C ASP A 685 11.51 3.01 21.76
N VAL A 686 12.26 3.62 20.84
CA VAL A 686 12.81 2.98 19.65
C VAL A 686 14.15 2.31 19.98
N ASN A 687 14.25 1.01 19.70
CA ASN A 687 15.46 0.22 19.92
C ASN A 687 16.07 -0.18 18.57
N VAL A 688 17.23 0.37 18.23
CA VAL A 688 17.97 0.08 17.00
C VAL A 688 19.28 -0.62 17.34
N TYR A 689 19.41 -1.90 16.99
CA TYR A 689 20.58 -2.66 17.40
C TYR A 689 20.98 -3.79 16.48
N GLU A 690 22.26 -4.16 16.50
CA GLU A 690 22.78 -5.29 15.71
C GLU A 690 22.55 -5.21 14.19
N ASN A 691 22.32 -4.02 13.63
CA ASN A 691 22.20 -3.84 12.18
C ASN A 691 23.58 -3.71 11.52
N SER A 692 23.66 -4.11 10.25
CA SER A 692 24.87 -4.01 9.43
C SER A 692 24.61 -3.10 8.24
N PHE A 693 25.48 -2.11 8.03
CA PHE A 693 25.33 -1.11 6.99
C PHE A 693 26.56 -1.14 6.09
N LEU A 694 26.37 -1.23 4.78
CA LEU A 694 27.40 -1.08 3.77
C LEU A 694 27.11 0.20 2.98
N GLY A 695 28.06 1.14 3.04
CA GLY A 695 28.03 2.43 2.34
C GLY A 695 29.09 2.53 1.24
N PRO A 696 29.05 3.57 0.38
CA PRO A 696 30.15 3.85 -0.55
C PRO A 696 31.44 4.26 0.21
N PRO A 697 32.63 4.11 -0.41
CA PRO A 697 33.89 4.57 0.18
C PRO A 697 33.91 6.10 0.38
N ASP A 698 34.49 6.56 1.48
CA ASP A 698 34.54 7.99 1.83
C ASP A 698 35.41 8.83 0.88
N GLY A 699 35.11 10.12 0.77
CA GLY A 699 36.00 11.12 0.16
C GLY A 699 35.95 11.25 -1.36
N SER A 700 34.97 10.63 -2.04
CA SER A 700 34.63 11.10 -3.39
C SER A 700 33.94 12.45 -3.25
N THR A 701 34.59 13.52 -3.72
CA THR A 701 34.15 14.92 -3.60
C THR A 701 32.78 15.22 -4.22
N ASN A 702 32.13 14.23 -4.83
CA ASN A 702 30.82 14.29 -5.49
C ASN A 702 29.91 13.07 -5.21
N GLY A 703 30.26 12.16 -4.29
CA GLY A 703 29.55 10.88 -4.16
C GLY A 703 28.52 10.84 -3.03
N ALA A 704 27.27 10.45 -3.37
CA ALA A 704 26.11 9.92 -2.59
C ALA A 704 25.68 10.55 -1.29
N ILE A 705 26.52 11.40 -0.74
CA ILE A 705 26.56 11.79 0.64
C ILE A 705 26.87 13.27 0.61
N TYR A 706 25.86 14.06 0.24
CA TYR A 706 26.03 15.49 0.15
C TYR A 706 26.45 16.04 1.52
N GLN A 707 27.56 16.80 1.53
CA GLN A 707 28.15 17.41 2.73
C GLN A 707 28.57 16.44 3.85
N ASP A 708 29.12 15.27 3.51
CA ASP A 708 29.67 14.35 4.51
C ASP A 708 28.65 13.77 5.53
N LYS A 709 27.36 13.68 5.17
CA LYS A 709 26.29 13.25 6.10
C LYS A 709 25.53 11.96 5.75
N ALA A 710 26.23 10.87 5.45
CA ALA A 710 25.57 9.56 5.36
C ALA A 710 25.30 9.11 6.77
N ALA A 711 24.20 9.61 7.30
CA ALA A 711 23.68 9.18 8.57
C ALA A 711 22.93 7.88 8.29
N LEU A 712 23.54 6.76 8.70
CA LEU A 712 22.85 5.47 8.69
C LEU A 712 21.68 5.48 9.69
N PHE A 713 21.70 6.42 10.63
CA PHE A 713 20.62 6.72 11.55
C PHE A 713 20.51 8.24 11.76
N VAL A 714 19.33 8.81 11.53
CA VAL A 714 18.99 10.20 11.92
C VAL A 714 17.79 10.16 12.84
N GLN A 715 17.86 10.96 13.89
CA GLN A 715 16.72 11.25 14.74
C GLN A 715 16.47 12.75 14.71
N THR A 716 15.28 13.17 14.30
CA THR A 716 14.87 14.57 14.44
C THR A 716 14.17 14.72 15.80
N SER A 717 14.41 15.85 16.46
CA SER A 717 13.88 16.15 17.79
C SER A 717 12.50 16.84 17.75
N GLY A 718 12.08 17.33 16.58
CA GLY A 718 10.95 18.26 16.46
C GLY A 718 9.61 17.64 16.07
N GLY A 719 9.59 16.51 15.35
CA GLY A 719 8.49 16.26 14.42
C GLY A 719 8.31 17.43 13.44
N THR A 720 7.41 17.32 12.49
CA THR A 720 7.22 18.37 11.49
C THR A 720 6.69 19.66 12.15
N ILE A 721 7.55 20.68 12.25
CA ILE A 721 7.16 22.02 12.70
C ILE A 721 6.36 22.66 11.55
N TRP A 722 5.03 22.70 11.67
CA TRP A 722 4.20 23.38 10.68
C TRP A 722 4.53 24.90 10.66
N PRO A 723 4.68 25.53 9.49
CA PRO A 723 5.15 26.92 9.37
C PRO A 723 4.21 28.00 9.93
N ASP A 724 3.08 27.65 10.52
CA ASP A 724 2.16 28.62 11.15
C ASP A 724 2.61 29.06 12.55
N GLY A 725 3.86 28.74 12.92
CA GLY A 725 4.57 28.88 14.21
C GLY A 725 4.48 30.20 14.98
N THR A 726 3.66 31.16 14.56
CA THR A 726 3.26 32.31 15.37
C THR A 726 2.08 32.03 16.33
N SER A 727 1.20 31.05 16.05
CA SER A 727 0.01 30.83 16.91
C SER A 727 0.02 29.56 17.76
N CYS A 728 0.80 28.52 17.40
CA CYS A 728 0.65 27.19 18.02
C CYS A 728 1.90 26.60 18.69
N GLY A 729 3.03 27.31 18.66
CA GLY A 729 4.30 26.78 19.19
C GLY A 729 4.85 25.60 18.38
N ASN A 730 6.10 25.22 18.67
CA ASN A 730 6.92 24.29 17.86
C ASN A 730 6.47 22.81 17.87
N THR A 731 5.23 22.51 18.28
CA THR A 731 4.71 21.13 18.35
C THR A 731 3.75 20.78 17.22
N GLY A 732 3.43 21.71 16.32
CA GLY A 732 2.56 21.46 15.14
C GLY A 732 1.09 21.13 15.44
N VAL A 733 0.68 21.07 16.72
CA VAL A 733 -0.65 20.62 17.15
C VAL A 733 -1.29 21.66 18.08
N CYS A 734 -2.22 22.46 17.57
CA CYS A 734 -2.92 23.49 18.34
C CYS A 734 -3.99 22.89 19.27
N GLN A 735 -4.21 23.44 20.47
CA GLN A 735 -5.35 23.05 21.32
C GLN A 735 -6.71 23.32 20.66
N GLY A 736 -6.76 24.28 19.73
CA GLY A 736 -7.91 24.59 18.88
C GLY A 736 -8.02 23.71 17.63
N ASP A 737 -7.01 22.88 17.35
CA ASP A 737 -7.06 21.97 16.22
C ASP A 737 -8.18 20.96 16.46
N VAL A 738 -9.04 20.85 15.45
CA VAL A 738 -10.12 19.89 15.42
C VAL A 738 -9.56 18.47 15.60
N PHE A 739 -8.38 18.16 15.07
CA PHE A 739 -7.72 16.87 15.26
C PHE A 739 -7.37 16.61 16.73
N TYR A 740 -6.66 17.53 17.39
CA TYR A 740 -6.25 17.35 18.79
C TYR A 740 -7.44 17.32 19.75
N SER A 741 -8.42 18.19 19.53
CA SER A 741 -9.64 18.21 20.34
C SER A 741 -10.48 16.94 20.14
N ARG A 742 -10.52 16.36 18.93
CA ARG A 742 -11.10 15.04 18.65
C ARG A 742 -10.32 13.92 19.35
N MET A 743 -8.99 13.90 19.22
CA MET A 743 -8.12 12.93 19.91
C MET A 743 -8.31 12.97 21.41
N ARG A 744 -8.35 14.16 22.03
CA ARG A 744 -8.57 14.29 23.47
C ARG A 744 -9.97 13.86 23.88
N LYS A 745 -11.01 14.31 23.17
CA LYS A 745 -12.43 14.03 23.49
C LYS A 745 -12.79 12.56 23.29
N TYR A 746 -12.34 11.96 22.20
CA TYR A 746 -12.73 10.62 21.77
C TYR A 746 -11.71 9.54 22.12
N LYS A 747 -10.44 9.88 22.38
CA LYS A 747 -9.40 8.92 22.74
C LYS A 747 -8.98 9.13 24.18
N TYR A 748 -8.17 10.15 24.46
CA TYR A 748 -7.42 10.25 25.72
C TYR A 748 -8.29 10.42 26.97
N ASN A 749 -9.39 11.18 26.93
CA ASN A 749 -10.25 11.38 28.09
C ASN A 749 -11.25 10.23 28.35
N SER A 750 -11.26 9.20 27.49
CA SER A 750 -12.17 8.05 27.63
C SER A 750 -11.43 6.85 28.23
N ASN A 751 -12.12 6.01 29.00
CA ASN A 751 -11.53 4.74 29.43
C ASN A 751 -11.45 3.78 28.22
N PRO A 752 -10.41 2.92 28.13
CA PRO A 752 -9.38 2.69 29.15
C PRO A 752 -8.22 3.70 29.15
N TRP A 753 -8.16 4.62 28.20
CA TRP A 753 -7.03 5.54 27.98
C TRP A 753 -6.72 6.44 29.16
N ALA A 754 -7.75 7.04 29.76
CA ALA A 754 -7.58 7.87 30.94
C ALA A 754 -7.01 7.10 32.14
N ALA A 755 -7.22 5.79 32.20
CA ALA A 755 -6.69 4.91 33.24
C ALA A 755 -5.29 4.37 32.91
N ALA A 756 -5.03 4.01 31.65
CA ALA A 756 -3.75 3.45 31.21
C ALA A 756 -2.65 4.52 31.09
N PHE A 757 -3.02 5.74 30.71
CA PHE A 757 -2.11 6.87 30.51
C PHE A 757 -2.67 8.13 31.18
N PRO A 758 -2.80 8.14 32.52
CA PRO A 758 -3.37 9.28 33.23
C PRO A 758 -2.62 10.58 32.92
N ASP A 759 -1.31 10.51 32.70
CA ASP A 759 -0.45 11.66 32.39
C ASP A 759 -0.80 12.33 31.05
N VAL A 760 -1.33 11.59 30.07
CA VAL A 760 -1.77 12.13 28.77
C VAL A 760 -3.06 12.95 28.93
N THR A 761 -3.91 12.62 29.92
CA THR A 761 -5.17 13.35 30.15
C THR A 761 -4.97 14.74 30.75
N VAL A 762 -3.85 14.92 31.47
CA VAL A 762 -3.46 16.17 32.13
C VAL A 762 -2.61 17.08 31.24
N TYR A 763 -2.30 16.65 30.01
CA TYR A 763 -1.50 17.44 29.06
C TYR A 763 -2.21 18.76 28.73
N ASN A 764 -1.54 19.89 29.04
CA ASN A 764 -2.00 21.23 28.70
C ASN A 764 -1.37 21.68 27.38
N ALA A 765 -2.15 21.66 26.30
CA ALA A 765 -1.71 22.04 24.96
C ALA A 765 -1.56 23.57 24.73
N ASN A 766 -1.92 24.42 25.69
CA ASN A 766 -1.59 25.86 25.69
C ASN A 766 -0.67 26.19 26.87
N PRO A 767 0.63 25.90 26.76
CA PRO A 767 1.59 26.57 27.63
C PRO A 767 1.62 28.06 27.24
N ALA A 768 1.89 28.95 28.21
CA ALA A 768 1.93 30.39 27.94
C ALA A 768 2.91 30.72 26.80
N ALA A 769 2.56 31.67 25.92
CA ALA A 769 3.39 32.09 24.79
C ALA A 769 4.85 32.31 25.25
N GLY A 770 5.81 31.67 24.58
CA GLY A 770 7.24 31.68 24.94
C GLY A 770 7.74 30.44 25.71
N SER A 771 6.89 29.44 25.98
CA SER A 771 7.29 28.19 26.67
C SER A 771 7.14 26.92 25.81
N GLY A 772 7.46 27.03 24.52
CA GLY A 772 7.25 26.01 23.46
C GLY A 772 8.01 24.68 23.60
N TRP A 773 8.60 24.38 24.75
CA TRP A 773 9.64 23.34 24.88
C TRP A 773 9.34 22.28 25.94
N ARG A 774 8.18 22.34 26.62
CA ARG A 774 7.89 21.42 27.74
C ARG A 774 7.39 20.03 27.32
N CYS A 775 6.87 19.86 26.10
CA CYS A 775 6.44 18.53 25.64
C CYS A 775 7.64 17.59 25.53
N ALA A 776 8.77 18.08 25.02
CA ALA A 776 10.00 17.33 24.90
C ALA A 776 10.60 16.86 26.24
N ASN A 777 10.04 17.23 27.41
CA ASN A 777 10.52 16.90 28.76
C ASN A 777 9.69 15.86 29.54
N THR A 778 8.60 15.32 28.98
CA THR A 778 7.73 14.35 29.67
C THR A 778 7.42 13.13 28.82
N ARG A 779 7.42 11.93 29.44
CA ARG A 779 7.00 10.65 28.83
C ARG A 779 5.59 10.68 28.21
N SER A 780 4.74 11.60 28.65
CA SER A 780 3.39 11.80 28.14
C SER A 780 3.32 12.55 26.81
N CYS A 781 4.47 13.01 26.27
CA CYS A 781 4.53 13.65 24.97
C CYS A 781 4.79 12.60 23.88
N PRO A 782 3.79 12.25 23.05
CA PRO A 782 3.96 11.22 22.02
C PRO A 782 4.91 11.67 20.89
N MET A 783 5.09 12.98 20.68
CA MET A 783 6.02 13.54 19.70
C MET A 783 7.49 13.44 20.13
N ALA A 784 7.74 13.32 21.44
CA ALA A 784 9.08 13.54 21.94
C ALA A 784 9.95 12.30 21.77
N SER A 785 11.15 12.57 21.27
CA SER A 785 12.26 11.63 21.09
C SER A 785 12.84 11.15 22.44
N TRP A 786 12.24 10.12 23.06
CA TRP A 786 12.60 9.62 24.41
C TRP A 786 13.01 8.15 24.45
N ASN A 787 13.99 7.81 25.30
CA ASN A 787 14.37 6.43 25.61
C ASN A 787 14.73 5.61 24.34
N ASN A 788 15.33 6.27 23.36
CA ASN A 788 15.76 5.61 22.14
C ASN A 788 17.15 4.99 22.38
N THR A 789 17.31 3.72 22.02
CA THR A 789 18.53 2.96 22.28
C THR A 789 19.17 2.56 20.96
N VAL A 790 20.43 2.94 20.74
CA VAL A 790 21.17 2.64 19.51
C VAL A 790 22.49 1.93 19.85
N VAL A 791 22.53 0.60 19.74
CA VAL A 791 23.66 -0.20 20.25
C VAL A 791 24.10 -1.32 19.32
N CYS A 792 25.39 -1.64 19.31
CA CYS A 792 25.97 -2.79 18.58
C CYS A 792 25.73 -2.81 17.06
N ASN A 793 25.48 -1.65 16.45
CA ASN A 793 25.34 -1.48 15.01
C ASN A 793 26.72 -1.40 14.34
N SER A 794 26.83 -1.83 13.09
CA SER A 794 28.10 -1.90 12.37
C SER A 794 28.02 -1.28 11.00
N ALA A 795 28.92 -0.35 10.71
CA ALA A 795 29.12 0.22 9.39
C ALA A 795 30.37 -0.39 8.76
N ILE A 796 30.25 -0.81 7.51
CA ILE A 796 31.23 -1.58 6.75
C ILE A 796 31.57 -0.77 5.51
N GLY A 797 32.85 -0.70 5.16
CA GLY A 797 33.31 0.07 3.98
C GLY A 797 33.42 1.60 4.17
N SER A 798 32.81 2.18 5.21
CA SER A 798 33.00 3.58 5.58
C SER A 798 34.01 3.72 6.74
N ASN A 799 34.96 4.64 6.60
CA ASN A 799 35.87 5.08 7.65
C ASN A 799 35.24 6.17 8.54
N ARG A 800 33.96 6.53 8.33
CA ARG A 800 33.28 7.57 9.11
C ARG A 800 33.01 7.10 10.52
N VAL A 801 33.58 7.83 11.47
CA VAL A 801 33.32 7.69 12.92
C VAL A 801 31.82 7.82 13.24
N LEU A 802 31.07 8.58 12.44
CA LEU A 802 29.64 8.88 12.65
C LEU A 802 28.68 7.82 12.10
N ALA A 803 29.15 6.86 11.30
CA ALA A 803 28.34 5.75 10.79
C ALA A 803 27.80 4.83 11.93
N HIS A 804 28.28 5.08 13.15
CA HIS A 804 28.00 4.37 14.38
C HIS A 804 27.25 5.21 15.41
N ARG A 805 26.94 6.47 15.11
CA ARG A 805 26.42 7.42 16.08
C ARG A 805 25.01 7.83 15.67
N ALA A 806 24.11 7.91 16.63
CA ALA A 806 22.86 8.62 16.42
C ALA A 806 23.16 10.12 16.45
N LEU A 807 22.89 10.78 15.33
CA LEU A 807 23.06 12.22 15.18
C LEU A 807 21.83 12.94 15.71
N TRP A 808 22.05 13.83 16.68
CA TRP A 808 21.03 14.72 17.20
C TRP A 808 21.07 16.07 16.48
N PRO A 809 19.95 16.78 16.29
CA PRO A 809 19.96 18.08 15.61
C PRO A 809 20.85 19.13 16.28
N SER A 810 20.99 19.04 17.61
CA SER A 810 21.89 19.88 18.41
C SER A 810 23.37 19.52 18.28
N ASP A 811 23.72 18.41 17.65
CA ASP A 811 25.12 18.07 17.41
C ASP A 811 25.71 19.09 16.43
N SER A 812 26.93 19.59 16.68
CA SER A 812 27.60 20.54 15.79
C SER A 812 27.83 20.02 14.37
N GLU A 813 27.75 18.69 14.21
CA GLU A 813 27.92 17.92 12.99
C GLU A 813 26.59 17.66 12.26
N SER A 814 25.47 17.85 12.94
CA SER A 814 24.16 17.94 12.32
C SER A 814 24.10 19.30 11.61
N SER A 815 23.96 19.31 10.30
CA SER A 815 23.68 20.56 9.58
C SER A 815 22.27 21.07 9.82
N LEU A 816 21.46 20.34 10.59
CA LEU A 816 20.13 20.78 10.96
C LEU A 816 20.35 21.91 11.99
N SER A 817 20.03 23.14 11.60
CA SER A 817 20.05 24.24 12.55
C SER A 817 18.93 24.04 13.54
N ASP A 818 19.25 23.54 14.73
CA ASP A 818 18.32 23.47 15.82
C ASP A 818 18.33 24.83 16.56
N GLU A 819 17.16 25.47 16.71
CA GLU A 819 17.01 26.60 17.64
C GLU A 819 16.97 26.12 19.11
N ALA A 820 17.00 24.79 19.35
CA ALA A 820 17.03 24.22 20.68
C ALA A 820 18.45 24.21 21.30
N ASN A 821 18.55 24.69 22.54
CA ASN A 821 19.76 24.59 23.35
C ASN A 821 19.70 23.34 24.25
N GLU A 822 20.74 22.51 24.19
CA GLU A 822 20.93 21.35 25.07
C GLU A 822 20.81 21.77 26.55
N GLY A 823 20.02 21.04 27.34
CA GLY A 823 19.83 21.30 28.77
C GLY A 823 18.82 22.40 29.12
N VAL A 824 18.29 23.13 28.14
CA VAL A 824 17.19 24.10 28.34
C VAL A 824 15.88 23.56 27.77
N ASN A 825 15.91 23.03 26.54
CA ASN A 825 14.72 22.65 25.77
C ASN A 825 14.80 21.23 25.18
N VAL A 826 15.97 20.60 25.26
CA VAL A 826 16.26 19.23 24.85
C VAL A 826 16.92 18.53 26.04
N PRO A 827 16.46 17.34 26.47
CA PRO A 827 17.12 16.60 27.54
C PRO A 827 18.60 16.40 27.22
N PRO A 828 19.49 16.41 28.22
CA PRO A 828 20.88 16.00 28.03
C PRO A 828 20.97 14.68 27.27
N ARG A 829 21.85 14.61 26.27
CA ARG A 829 21.95 13.47 25.34
C ARG A 829 22.05 12.11 26.04
N ASN A 830 22.76 12.05 27.16
CA ASN A 830 22.93 10.84 27.98
C ASN A 830 21.65 10.32 28.63
N ILE A 831 20.58 11.12 28.69
CA ILE A 831 19.26 10.74 29.18
C ILE A 831 18.37 10.27 28.01
N ALA A 832 18.47 10.91 26.85
CA ALA A 832 17.62 10.63 25.69
C ALA A 832 18.11 9.46 24.83
N LEU A 833 19.42 9.24 24.78
CA LEU A 833 20.08 8.30 23.89
C LEU A 833 21.21 7.54 24.60
N LYS A 834 21.19 6.21 24.46
CA LYS A 834 22.26 5.33 24.95
C LYS A 834 23.00 4.68 23.79
N GLU A 835 24.30 4.96 23.67
CA GLU A 835 25.20 4.39 22.66
C GLU A 835 26.29 3.53 23.30
N SER A 836 26.54 2.35 22.73
CA SER A 836 27.66 1.49 23.14
C SER A 836 28.06 0.46 22.08
N GLY A 837 29.37 0.22 21.91
CA GLY A 837 29.90 -1.00 21.28
C GLY A 837 29.95 -1.03 19.74
N ASN A 838 29.92 0.10 19.04
CA ASN A 838 29.91 0.11 17.57
C ASN A 838 31.33 -0.06 16.98
N LYS A 839 31.45 -0.81 15.87
CA LYS A 839 32.73 -1.32 15.32
C LYS A 839 33.16 -0.57 14.06
N GLN A 840 34.36 0.02 14.05
CA GLN A 840 34.96 0.60 12.84
C GLN A 840 35.08 -0.45 11.71
N GLY A 841 34.73 -0.03 10.50
CA GLY A 841 34.50 -0.92 9.36
C GLY A 841 35.72 -1.73 8.91
N ARG A 842 35.47 -2.99 8.53
CA ARG A 842 36.31 -3.71 7.56
C ARG A 842 36.02 -3.11 6.18
N SER A 843 37.02 -2.99 5.33
CA SER A 843 36.81 -2.62 3.92
C SER A 843 36.26 -3.82 3.15
N PHE A 844 35.26 -3.57 2.29
CA PHE A 844 34.78 -4.51 1.28
C PHE A 844 35.10 -3.95 -0.10
N THR A 845 35.68 -4.78 -0.96
CA THR A 845 35.76 -4.49 -2.40
C THR A 845 34.85 -5.50 -3.09
N ALA A 846 33.61 -5.09 -3.36
CA ALA A 846 32.63 -5.91 -4.06
C ALA A 846 32.08 -5.12 -5.25
N ASN A 847 31.97 -5.78 -6.40
CA ASN A 847 31.28 -5.21 -7.57
C ASN A 847 29.77 -5.46 -7.41
N ILE A 848 29.08 -4.51 -6.79
CA ILE A 848 27.66 -4.64 -6.46
C ILE A 848 26.78 -4.72 -7.72
N ASP A 849 27.16 -4.08 -8.83
CA ASP A 849 26.41 -4.23 -10.09
C ASP A 849 26.45 -5.66 -10.60
N SER A 850 27.62 -6.31 -10.48
CA SER A 850 27.77 -7.72 -10.85
C SER A 850 26.94 -8.61 -9.93
N ILE A 851 26.82 -8.27 -8.65
CA ILE A 851 26.01 -9.01 -7.67
C ILE A 851 24.52 -8.85 -7.99
N GLU A 852 24.07 -7.61 -8.25
CA GLU A 852 22.71 -7.31 -8.63
C GLU A 852 22.31 -8.02 -9.94
N SER A 853 23.17 -7.94 -10.96
CA SER A 853 22.97 -8.58 -12.26
C SER A 853 22.89 -10.11 -12.16
N ALA A 854 23.55 -10.70 -11.15
CA ALA A 854 23.46 -12.14 -10.87
C ALA A 854 22.16 -12.52 -10.13
N GLY A 855 21.43 -11.54 -9.58
CA GLY A 855 20.11 -11.69 -8.98
C GLY A 855 20.09 -11.92 -7.47
N MET A 856 18.88 -12.17 -6.96
CA MET A 856 18.55 -12.22 -5.53
C MET A 856 19.42 -13.20 -4.74
N SER A 857 19.72 -14.39 -5.28
CA SER A 857 20.57 -15.36 -4.58
C SER A 857 21.96 -14.80 -4.29
N SER A 858 22.56 -14.10 -5.25
CA SER A 858 23.87 -13.44 -5.06
C SER A 858 23.77 -12.23 -4.12
N VAL A 859 22.68 -11.47 -4.17
CA VAL A 859 22.44 -10.37 -3.21
C VAL A 859 22.32 -10.90 -1.77
N LEU A 860 21.60 -11.99 -1.54
CA LEU A 860 21.49 -12.58 -0.20
C LEU A 860 22.80 -13.18 0.30
N GLU A 861 23.58 -13.85 -0.57
CA GLU A 861 24.91 -14.33 -0.22
C GLU A 861 25.87 -13.19 0.13
N PHE A 862 25.78 -12.09 -0.61
CA PHE A 862 26.53 -10.88 -0.32
C PHE A 862 26.07 -10.23 0.99
N ALA A 863 24.78 -10.06 1.21
CA ALA A 863 24.20 -9.54 2.45
C ALA A 863 24.62 -10.39 3.66
N LYS A 864 24.68 -11.71 3.50
CA LYS A 864 25.25 -12.61 4.51
C LYS A 864 26.71 -12.26 4.81
N SER A 865 27.53 -12.05 3.79
CA SER A 865 28.94 -11.68 3.95
C SER A 865 29.10 -10.32 4.66
N VAL A 866 28.23 -9.35 4.36
CA VAL A 866 28.14 -8.06 5.05
C VAL A 866 27.76 -8.27 6.52
N ALA A 867 26.74 -9.07 6.80
CA ALA A 867 26.33 -9.41 8.17
C ALA A 867 27.49 -10.04 8.98
N VAL A 868 28.21 -11.02 8.42
CA VAL A 868 29.39 -11.65 9.06
C VAL A 868 30.46 -10.61 9.40
N ALA A 869 30.69 -9.63 8.51
CA ALA A 869 31.67 -8.59 8.81
C ALA A 869 31.20 -7.60 9.88
N GLY A 870 29.89 -7.35 9.93
CA GLY A 870 29.22 -6.56 10.96
C GLY A 870 29.14 -7.28 12.31
N GLU A 871 29.35 -8.59 12.37
CA GLU A 871 29.41 -9.31 13.65
C GLU A 871 30.55 -8.77 14.52
N ALA A 872 30.21 -8.52 15.77
CA ALA A 872 31.03 -7.84 16.74
C ALA A 872 31.72 -8.86 17.66
N THR A 873 33.02 -8.67 17.94
CA THR A 873 33.67 -9.18 19.16
C THR A 873 34.38 -8.05 19.93
N PRO A 874 33.65 -7.22 20.72
CA PRO A 874 34.22 -6.36 21.76
C PRO A 874 33.52 -6.51 23.14
N PRO A 875 34.23 -6.22 24.26
CA PRO A 875 33.86 -6.58 25.64
C PRO A 875 32.58 -5.95 26.22
N ALA A 876 31.91 -5.08 25.47
CA ALA A 876 30.67 -4.39 25.88
C ALA A 876 29.47 -4.68 24.98
N CYS A 877 29.68 -5.25 23.80
CA CYS A 877 28.57 -5.84 23.06
C CYS A 877 28.09 -7.04 23.85
N ASP A 878 28.96 -7.91 24.35
CA ASP A 878 28.66 -9.14 25.11
C ASP A 878 27.72 -8.98 26.33
N LYS A 879 27.58 -7.75 26.87
CA LYS A 879 26.68 -7.43 28.00
C LYS A 879 25.25 -7.06 27.59
N GLY A 880 24.98 -7.01 26.29
CA GLY A 880 23.65 -6.98 25.67
C GLY A 880 23.58 -7.77 24.36
N ALA A 881 24.69 -8.35 23.92
CA ALA A 881 24.84 -9.16 22.73
C ALA A 881 24.46 -10.58 23.08
N ARG A 882 23.58 -11.06 22.23
CA ARG A 882 22.90 -12.33 22.32
C ARG A 882 23.94 -13.45 22.30
N LYS A 883 23.88 -14.39 23.25
CA LYS A 883 24.47 -15.73 23.04
C LYS A 883 23.56 -16.41 22.01
N GLY A 884 23.93 -16.47 20.72
CA GLY A 884 23.00 -16.98 19.71
C GLY A 884 23.49 -17.06 18.25
N ALA A 885 22.65 -17.64 17.39
CA ALA A 885 22.76 -17.73 15.94
C ALA A 885 23.20 -16.39 15.36
N THR A 886 24.15 -16.47 14.44
CA THR A 886 24.85 -15.29 13.96
C THR A 886 23.91 -14.45 13.08
N ARG A 887 24.14 -13.14 12.97
CA ARG A 887 23.34 -12.27 12.07
C ARG A 887 23.30 -12.84 10.65
N SER A 888 24.42 -13.46 10.26
CA SER A 888 24.59 -14.12 8.96
C SER A 888 23.72 -15.37 8.75
N ASP A 889 23.22 -16.00 9.81
CA ASP A 889 22.36 -17.19 9.71
C ASP A 889 20.89 -16.82 9.51
N LEU A 890 20.50 -15.62 9.95
CA LEU A 890 19.11 -15.17 9.98
C LEU A 890 18.81 -14.12 8.90
N ALA A 891 19.79 -13.36 8.40
CA ALA A 891 19.53 -12.31 7.42
C ALA A 891 18.94 -12.84 6.10
N GLY A 892 17.83 -12.24 5.68
CA GLY A 892 17.21 -12.44 4.37
C GLY A 892 16.20 -13.57 4.26
N ARG A 893 15.60 -13.65 3.07
CA ARG A 893 14.49 -14.55 2.74
C ARG A 893 14.86 -16.03 2.90
N TRP A 894 13.87 -16.86 3.24
CA TRP A 894 13.93 -18.33 3.37
C TRP A 894 14.77 -18.85 4.55
N LYS A 895 15.18 -17.98 5.48
CA LYS A 895 15.93 -18.37 6.68
C LYS A 895 15.05 -18.65 7.89
N ASN A 896 13.76 -18.37 7.80
CA ASN A 896 12.81 -18.63 8.86
C ASN A 896 12.05 -19.95 8.66
N SER A 897 12.40 -20.98 9.44
CA SER A 897 11.69 -22.27 9.45
C SER A 897 10.32 -22.21 10.12
N CYS A 898 10.02 -21.13 10.86
CA CYS A 898 8.78 -20.98 11.62
C CYS A 898 7.67 -20.27 10.88
N THR A 899 7.95 -19.66 9.72
CA THR A 899 6.96 -18.93 8.92
C THR A 899 5.66 -19.73 8.74
N GLY A 900 5.78 -21.01 8.36
CA GLY A 900 4.62 -21.89 8.21
C GLY A 900 3.83 -22.10 9.50
N SER A 901 4.50 -22.31 10.64
CA SER A 901 3.81 -22.51 11.92
C SER A 901 3.18 -21.21 12.44
N TRP A 902 3.85 -20.08 12.27
CA TRP A 902 3.36 -18.78 12.73
C TRP A 902 2.03 -18.39 12.12
N ILE A 903 1.84 -18.70 10.85
CA ILE A 903 0.59 -18.41 10.13
C ILE A 903 -0.58 -19.19 10.72
N PHE A 904 -0.39 -20.48 11.02
CA PHE A 904 -1.51 -21.34 11.42
C PHE A 904 -1.76 -21.39 12.92
N ASN A 905 -0.68 -21.26 13.70
CA ASN A 905 -0.71 -21.52 15.14
C ASN A 905 -0.34 -20.25 15.94
N GLY A 906 -0.15 -19.12 15.26
CA GLY A 906 0.32 -17.87 15.84
C GLY A 906 1.83 -17.87 16.07
N ILE A 907 2.39 -16.68 16.26
CA ILE A 907 3.84 -16.47 16.41
C ILE A 907 4.48 -17.24 17.59
N SER A 908 3.74 -17.52 18.67
CA SER A 908 4.23 -18.28 19.82
C SER A 908 4.34 -19.78 19.56
N SER A 909 3.79 -20.26 18.45
CA SER A 909 3.75 -21.69 18.12
C SER A 909 5.08 -22.29 17.72
N CYS A 910 6.00 -21.44 17.28
CA CYS A 910 7.27 -21.85 16.77
C CYS A 910 8.26 -20.78 17.16
N ASP A 911 9.32 -21.23 17.79
CA ASP A 911 10.47 -20.38 18.00
C ASP A 911 11.39 -20.59 16.79
N PRO A 912 11.69 -19.58 15.94
CA PRO A 912 12.64 -19.71 14.82
C PRO A 912 14.04 -20.11 15.30
N CYS A 913 14.17 -20.14 16.62
CA CYS A 913 15.32 -20.43 17.42
C CYS A 913 15.25 -21.82 18.08
N ASN A 914 14.22 -22.61 17.76
CA ASN A 914 14.16 -23.99 18.21
C ASN A 914 15.21 -24.81 17.44
N GLY A 915 16.36 -25.06 18.07
CA GLY A 915 17.56 -25.67 17.47
C GLY A 915 18.63 -24.67 17.04
N ASN A 916 18.31 -23.37 16.98
CA ASN A 916 19.23 -22.26 16.72
C ASN A 916 19.15 -21.29 17.90
N ILE A 917 20.21 -21.06 18.67
CA ILE A 917 20.08 -20.25 19.88
C ILE A 917 19.69 -18.80 19.50
N CYS A 918 18.54 -18.26 19.90
CA CYS A 918 18.25 -16.82 19.74
C CYS A 918 17.97 -16.16 21.08
N ALA A 919 17.80 -14.84 21.06
CA ALA A 919 17.35 -14.10 22.23
C ALA A 919 15.98 -14.58 22.72
N PRO A 920 15.75 -14.69 24.04
CA PRO A 920 14.41 -14.64 24.61
C PRO A 920 13.71 -13.35 24.16
N ARG A 921 12.40 -13.45 24.00
CA ARG A 921 11.52 -12.46 23.38
C ARG A 921 11.26 -11.20 24.23
N ASP A 922 11.76 -11.17 25.47
CA ASP A 922 11.38 -10.21 26.53
C ASP A 922 12.54 -9.31 26.97
#